data_AF-A0A9Q0REI1-F1
#
_entry.id   AF-A0A9Q0REI1-F1
#
_cell.length_a   1.000
_cell.length_b   1.000
_cell.length_c   1.000
_cell.angle_alpha   90.00
_cell.angle_beta   90.00
_cell.angle_gamma   90.00
#
_symmetry.space_group_name_H-M   'P 1'
#
loop_
_entity.id
_entity.type
_entity.pdbx_description
1 polymer ?
#
loop_
_entity_poly.entity_id
_entity_poly.type
_entity_poly.pdbx_seq_one_letter_code
_entity_poly.pdbx_strand_id
1 'polypeptide(L)'
;MSEEERKIYQVTEGTPIYFLGAKNSFDQLPNNEKFYAYYISQASWFAAIISMYQTSLESPYIFSIILELFKEEKPEDLKKSSGVDEKVFQGFMDYLAVFLGNMGNYRGFGDQKIVPRITEEEFSKIISSSTKKDVVIPLYEKVKDRIFSLSDEEKTLGFPGEGISTYYSPNIRKPDIELAQKFLDSIKLMPNTTRLFKNDEDGSFIIKMASVEKQEEKTFTFEEKKFILRYGDYSYLLKKMAENLTKAIDYASNETEKKMLAAYARHFTVGNIEDFAESQYEWVKDKSPNVETNIGFIESYRDPMGVRCESEGWVACVDLEQSKKFANLVAKATELIPNLPWPKDFELETFLAPDFTSINVLTFGGSGVPLGINVPNLPWRDRGFKNVNLQNVLLSRVTDKVSFLNKEDEELAIKYFVGSFEVQVGLHELLGHGTGKLLMENPDGSLNFDPKAIDPTTGKPIAKWYKPGETYDGKFTTLASSMEECRAESVGLFLCVNDDVLRIFGFNDEKEKQNVIYINWLWLLRSSVIGIEHYSPEQKLWKQAHCCARFAILRKVMEAGIIKIVLNEKEDNMTIELDRDQILSKGVQAMHDLLMHINVYKSTGNYQDAKEMFDKLIFVDDFFLKVRKIVMLHKTPRPIYIQSNFKIENDQKTIDVIEYEKTTDGMIQSFIERFKDFSMETSLSVGNHSLISNSFIEKKILFLFTKYPFSSLKKKTKTFPKTILTKTFQTKIPNIKERIKPIIKIKNINSILTKECKQVRFYTSAPTPPKSLYEILGVSKNATKEEIKDKYYELVKKNHPDIQKTEKDKKLAAEKLAEINNAFEILGNDEKRQNYDMEQSQSHSKFGFGFGANQDIFSGFNDFFRSFTGQAHTGTSNTAYGHANETGRRGEDIRVRLEVDFMEAVKGCTKEIRYPRNIRCEKCIGTGSEPGTKVTKCDTCKGTGYVVGSNGVFHYQSPCNVCHGTGKKIEKYCSKCKGTGLFTSKETLSLQIPQGIDSNQAIPFAQKGNQGIQGGEAGDLYVIISVRDHPVFVRVNYDLHIQVPLNISQAILGSKISIPTLDKDALVNTPPGVQDGSINILKGKGITGRASNPFNSSYFVTGDLIIHYKVNIPSHLSKEQKDLIEKFSRFEKKETPKATEEFRRKFQ
;
A
#
# COMPACT_ATOMS: atom_id res chain seq x y z
N MET A 1 11.39 -34.95 1.07
CA MET A 1 10.40 -34.05 0.44
C MET A 1 10.00 -34.64 -0.89
N SER A 2 8.71 -34.70 -1.18
CA SER A 2 8.20 -35.19 -2.47
C SER A 2 8.49 -34.19 -3.59
N GLU A 3 8.38 -34.63 -4.84
CA GLU A 3 8.54 -33.74 -5.99
C GLU A 3 7.42 -32.69 -6.07
N GLU A 4 6.21 -33.05 -5.66
CA GLU A 4 5.06 -32.14 -5.57
C GLU A 4 5.25 -31.05 -4.51
N GLU A 5 5.78 -31.40 -3.33
CA GLU A 5 6.14 -30.43 -2.29
C GLU A 5 7.25 -29.48 -2.76
N ARG A 6 8.22 -29.97 -3.55
CA ARG A 6 9.30 -29.14 -4.10
C ARG A 6 8.79 -28.08 -5.07
N LYS A 7 7.77 -28.41 -5.87
CA LYS A 7 7.18 -27.50 -6.87
C LYS A 7 6.60 -26.22 -6.27
N ILE A 8 6.20 -26.24 -5.00
CA ILE A 8 5.68 -25.06 -4.27
C ILE A 8 6.74 -23.94 -4.19
N TYR A 9 8.00 -24.33 -4.00
CA TYR A 9 9.13 -23.40 -3.86
C TYR A 9 9.79 -23.05 -5.19
N GLN A 10 9.51 -23.81 -6.25
CA GLN A 10 10.08 -23.57 -7.58
C GLN A 10 9.43 -22.37 -8.25
N VAL A 11 10.22 -21.66 -9.05
CA VAL A 11 9.71 -20.64 -9.96
C VAL A 11 8.74 -21.28 -10.94
N THR A 12 7.52 -20.75 -10.99
CA THR A 12 6.48 -21.21 -11.90
C THR A 12 6.80 -20.76 -13.32
N GLU A 13 6.77 -21.70 -14.27
CA GLU A 13 6.90 -21.39 -15.70
C GLU A 13 5.78 -20.42 -16.13
N GLY A 14 6.15 -19.36 -16.86
CA GLY A 14 5.19 -18.34 -17.27
C GLY A 14 4.69 -17.45 -16.13
N THR A 15 5.51 -17.22 -15.09
CA THR A 15 5.20 -16.20 -14.06
C THR A 15 4.91 -14.87 -14.74
N PRO A 16 3.74 -14.23 -14.51
CA PRO A 16 3.37 -13.01 -15.23
C PRO A 16 4.35 -11.86 -14.93
N ILE A 17 4.79 -11.17 -15.98
CA ILE A 17 5.69 -10.02 -15.90
C ILE A 17 4.97 -8.82 -16.49
N TYR A 18 4.76 -7.79 -15.69
CA TYR A 18 4.09 -6.58 -16.13
C TYR A 18 5.02 -5.36 -16.06
N PHE A 19 4.77 -4.35 -16.88
CA PHE A 19 5.46 -3.07 -16.83
C PHE A 19 4.56 -2.01 -16.19
N LEU A 20 5.07 -1.30 -15.18
CA LEU A 20 4.39 -0.19 -14.54
C LEU A 20 4.62 1.09 -15.33
N GLY A 21 3.82 1.28 -16.39
CA GLY A 21 3.86 2.48 -17.21
C GLY A 21 3.43 3.72 -16.43
N ALA A 22 4.29 4.74 -16.42
CA ALA A 22 3.99 6.05 -15.84
C ALA A 22 4.47 7.21 -16.74
N LYS A 23 4.92 6.92 -17.98
CA LYS A 23 5.48 7.93 -18.89
C LYS A 23 4.51 9.05 -19.19
N ASN A 24 3.24 8.76 -19.46
CA ASN A 24 2.23 9.78 -19.74
C ASN A 24 2.05 10.76 -18.58
N SER A 25 2.01 10.26 -17.34
CA SER A 25 1.91 11.12 -16.15
C SER A 25 3.22 11.89 -15.90
N PHE A 26 4.37 11.24 -16.12
CA PHE A 26 5.69 11.86 -15.97
C PHE A 26 5.94 12.97 -17.00
N ASP A 27 5.52 12.79 -18.26
CA ASP A 27 5.75 13.74 -19.34
C ASP A 27 5.03 15.07 -19.12
N GLN A 28 3.91 15.03 -18.39
CA GLN A 28 3.12 16.20 -18.01
C GLN A 28 3.72 17.00 -16.85
N LEU A 29 4.72 16.46 -16.13
CA LEU A 29 5.36 17.16 -15.03
C LEU A 29 6.22 18.32 -15.53
N PRO A 30 6.21 19.47 -14.84
CA PRO A 30 7.26 20.48 -14.92
C PRO A 30 8.65 19.85 -14.76
N ASN A 31 9.62 20.38 -15.49
CA ASN A 31 10.95 19.80 -15.53
C ASN A 31 11.66 19.74 -14.16
N ASN A 32 11.38 20.69 -13.25
CA ASN A 32 11.86 20.62 -11.86
C ASN A 32 11.28 19.39 -11.14
N GLU A 33 9.99 19.14 -11.25
CA GLU A 33 9.32 17.99 -10.63
C GLU A 33 9.80 16.65 -11.21
N LYS A 34 10.19 16.63 -12.49
CA LYS A 34 10.85 15.46 -13.08
C LYS A 34 12.19 15.13 -12.41
N PHE A 35 13.02 16.13 -12.12
CA PHE A 35 14.27 15.91 -11.38
C PHE A 35 14.03 15.57 -9.90
N TYR A 36 13.01 16.16 -9.28
CA TYR A 36 12.55 15.78 -7.94
C TYR A 36 12.21 14.29 -7.89
N ALA A 37 11.34 13.82 -8.79
CA ALA A 37 10.97 12.41 -8.91
C ALA A 37 12.19 11.50 -9.16
N TYR A 38 13.11 11.92 -10.04
CA TYR A 38 14.33 11.17 -10.35
C TYR A 38 15.20 10.94 -9.12
N TYR A 39 15.58 12.00 -8.39
CA TYR A 39 16.50 11.85 -7.26
C TYR A 39 15.88 11.01 -6.14
N ILE A 40 14.59 11.14 -5.86
CA ILE A 40 13.93 10.32 -4.85
C ILE A 40 13.77 8.88 -5.33
N SER A 41 13.56 8.65 -6.63
CA SER A 41 13.57 7.31 -7.21
C SER A 41 14.94 6.65 -7.04
N GLN A 42 16.03 7.38 -7.28
CA GLN A 42 17.39 6.89 -7.02
C GLN A 42 17.57 6.48 -5.54
N ALA A 43 17.10 7.30 -4.59
CA ALA A 43 17.14 6.94 -3.17
C ALA A 43 16.31 5.68 -2.86
N SER A 44 15.12 5.56 -3.46
CA SER A 44 14.21 4.41 -3.28
C SER A 44 14.85 3.10 -3.76
N TRP A 45 15.62 3.11 -4.84
CA TRP A 45 16.33 1.92 -5.31
C TRP A 45 17.47 1.46 -4.40
N PHE A 46 18.09 2.39 -3.65
CA PHE A 46 19.02 2.00 -2.59
C PHE A 46 18.31 1.42 -1.37
N ALA A 47 17.09 1.87 -1.07
CA ALA A 47 16.23 1.25 -0.05
C ALA A 47 15.88 -0.21 -0.43
N ALA A 48 15.59 -0.47 -1.70
CA ALA A 48 15.36 -1.83 -2.22
C ALA A 48 16.56 -2.76 -1.97
N ILE A 49 17.79 -2.27 -2.16
CA ILE A 49 19.00 -3.06 -1.84
C ILE A 49 19.06 -3.36 -0.33
N ILE A 50 18.67 -2.43 0.55
CA ILE A 50 18.61 -2.70 2.00
C ILE A 50 17.57 -3.79 2.32
N SER A 51 16.37 -3.75 1.73
CA SER A 51 15.35 -4.80 1.87
C SER A 51 15.90 -6.19 1.46
N MET A 52 16.73 -6.24 0.42
CA MET A 52 17.42 -7.46 0.03
C MET A 52 18.38 -7.98 1.12
N TYR A 53 19.15 -7.09 1.76
CA TYR A 53 19.96 -7.45 2.93
C TYR A 53 19.13 -7.85 4.17
N GLN A 54 17.89 -7.39 4.26
CA GLN A 54 16.92 -7.78 5.30
C GLN A 54 16.23 -9.12 5.00
N THR A 55 16.27 -9.59 3.76
CA THR A 55 15.63 -10.84 3.32
C THR A 55 16.46 -12.08 3.67
N SER A 56 17.65 -12.23 3.08
CA SER A 56 18.52 -13.40 3.27
C SER A 56 19.98 -13.05 3.06
N LEU A 57 20.89 -13.91 3.54
CA LEU A 57 22.34 -13.66 3.45
C LEU A 57 22.88 -13.81 2.03
N GLU A 58 22.27 -14.72 1.28
CA GLU A 58 22.66 -15.04 -0.09
C GLU A 58 22.12 -14.02 -1.10
N SER A 59 21.03 -13.31 -0.81
CA SER A 59 20.40 -12.40 -1.78
C SER A 59 21.36 -11.33 -2.33
N PRO A 60 22.15 -10.60 -1.52
CA PRO A 60 23.11 -9.62 -2.05
C PRO A 60 24.17 -10.22 -3.00
N TYR A 61 24.58 -11.47 -2.77
CA TYR A 61 25.52 -12.16 -3.65
C TYR A 61 24.85 -12.60 -4.96
N ILE A 62 23.62 -13.13 -4.89
CA ILE A 62 22.84 -13.49 -6.08
C ILE A 62 22.62 -12.26 -6.96
N PHE A 63 22.26 -11.12 -6.36
CA PHE A 63 22.12 -9.87 -7.11
C PHE A 63 23.44 -9.41 -7.73
N SER A 64 24.56 -9.52 -7.01
CA SER A 64 25.90 -9.22 -7.55
C SER A 64 26.23 -10.11 -8.76
N ILE A 65 25.90 -11.41 -8.70
CA ILE A 65 26.08 -12.35 -9.81
C ILE A 65 25.27 -11.88 -11.03
N ILE A 66 24.01 -11.49 -10.85
CA ILE A 66 23.15 -10.98 -11.93
C ILE A 66 23.77 -9.75 -12.58
N LEU A 67 24.20 -8.76 -11.77
CA LEU A 67 24.83 -7.55 -12.29
C LEU A 67 26.10 -7.87 -13.08
N GLU A 68 27.02 -8.65 -12.51
CA GLU A 68 28.31 -8.95 -13.15
C GLU A 68 28.15 -9.80 -14.42
N LEU A 69 27.15 -10.68 -14.48
CA LEU A 69 26.81 -11.42 -15.70
C LEU A 69 26.38 -10.45 -16.81
N PHE A 70 25.34 -9.65 -16.59
CA PHE A 70 24.65 -8.95 -17.67
C PHE A 70 25.09 -7.50 -17.87
N LYS A 71 26.07 -7.00 -17.10
CA LYS A 71 26.62 -5.65 -17.29
C LYS A 71 27.27 -5.45 -18.67
N GLU A 72 27.91 -6.49 -19.20
CA GLU A 72 28.62 -6.45 -20.48
C GLU A 72 28.30 -7.63 -21.41
N GLU A 73 27.68 -8.70 -20.91
CA GLU A 73 27.31 -9.90 -21.68
C GLU A 73 25.80 -9.93 -21.90
N LYS A 74 25.37 -10.11 -23.15
CA LYS A 74 23.94 -10.23 -23.49
C LYS A 74 23.42 -11.63 -23.16
N PRO A 75 22.14 -11.78 -22.74
CA PRO A 75 21.54 -13.08 -22.51
C PRO A 75 21.71 -14.07 -23.67
N GLU A 76 21.56 -13.63 -24.91
CA GLU A 76 21.67 -14.51 -26.08
C GLU A 76 23.09 -15.04 -26.27
N ASP A 77 24.11 -14.27 -25.90
CA ASP A 77 25.50 -14.67 -26.01
C ASP A 77 25.90 -15.63 -24.89
N LEU A 78 25.41 -15.40 -23.67
CA LEU A 78 25.55 -16.35 -22.55
C LEU A 78 24.84 -17.68 -22.84
N LYS A 79 23.64 -17.63 -23.44
CA LYS A 79 22.94 -18.85 -23.88
C LYS A 79 23.81 -19.63 -24.88
N LYS A 80 24.30 -18.98 -25.93
CA LYS A 80 25.14 -19.63 -26.96
C LYS A 80 26.40 -20.24 -26.36
N SER A 81 27.08 -19.52 -25.45
CA SER A 81 28.31 -20.01 -24.80
C SER A 81 28.06 -21.16 -23.82
N SER A 82 26.89 -21.20 -23.18
CA SER A 82 26.50 -22.30 -22.28
C SER A 82 26.17 -23.60 -23.00
N GLY A 83 25.65 -23.53 -24.24
CA GLY A 83 25.23 -24.71 -24.99
C GLY A 83 24.19 -25.57 -24.25
N VAL A 84 23.35 -24.93 -23.42
CA VAL A 84 22.17 -25.58 -22.80
C VAL A 84 20.94 -25.40 -23.68
N ASP A 85 19.95 -26.26 -23.49
CA ASP A 85 18.68 -26.16 -24.21
C ASP A 85 17.90 -24.89 -23.83
N GLU A 86 17.05 -24.42 -24.75
CA GLU A 86 16.22 -23.21 -24.56
C GLU A 86 15.44 -23.23 -23.24
N LYS A 87 14.78 -24.36 -22.93
CA LYS A 87 13.98 -24.50 -21.70
C LYS A 87 14.81 -24.37 -20.43
N VAL A 88 16.06 -24.84 -20.46
CA VAL A 88 16.99 -24.76 -19.33
C VAL A 88 17.46 -23.32 -19.17
N PHE A 89 17.83 -22.66 -20.26
CA PHE A 89 18.24 -21.26 -20.21
C PHE A 89 17.08 -20.35 -19.77
N GLN A 90 15.87 -20.56 -20.28
CA GLN A 90 14.69 -19.82 -19.82
C GLN A 90 14.40 -20.08 -18.34
N GLY A 91 14.66 -21.29 -17.82
CA GLY A 91 14.52 -21.59 -16.40
C GLY A 91 15.53 -20.89 -15.49
N PHE A 92 16.71 -20.60 -16.03
CA PHE A 92 17.67 -19.69 -15.40
C PHE A 92 17.16 -18.25 -15.41
N MET A 93 16.76 -17.73 -16.58
CA MET A 93 16.28 -16.35 -16.74
C MET A 93 15.03 -16.05 -15.90
N ASP A 94 14.06 -16.97 -15.85
CA ASP A 94 12.85 -16.83 -15.04
C ASP A 94 13.19 -16.71 -13.55
N TYR A 95 14.15 -17.49 -13.05
CA TYR A 95 14.59 -17.39 -11.66
C TYR A 95 15.22 -16.03 -11.36
N LEU A 96 16.06 -15.52 -12.24
CA LEU A 96 16.67 -14.21 -12.06
C LEU A 96 15.62 -13.09 -12.08
N ALA A 97 14.67 -13.14 -13.02
CA ALA A 97 13.59 -12.15 -13.11
C ALA A 97 12.70 -12.16 -11.85
N VAL A 98 12.29 -13.34 -11.37
CA VAL A 98 11.49 -13.49 -10.15
C VAL A 98 12.27 -13.05 -8.91
N PHE A 99 13.57 -13.37 -8.82
CA PHE A 99 14.44 -12.89 -7.76
C PHE A 99 14.49 -11.35 -7.72
N LEU A 100 14.70 -10.70 -8.88
CA LEU A 100 14.73 -9.24 -8.99
C LEU A 100 13.37 -8.62 -8.61
N GLY A 101 12.26 -9.24 -9.03
CA GLY A 101 10.91 -8.75 -8.73
C GLY A 101 10.52 -8.82 -7.25
N ASN A 102 11.20 -9.66 -6.46
CA ASN A 102 11.00 -9.77 -5.02
C ASN A 102 12.13 -9.12 -4.20
N MET A 103 13.14 -8.54 -4.87
CA MET A 103 14.39 -8.07 -4.25
C MET A 103 15.03 -9.12 -3.32
N GLY A 104 14.97 -10.40 -3.69
CA GLY A 104 15.46 -11.49 -2.87
C GLY A 104 14.96 -12.86 -3.32
N ASN A 105 15.54 -13.92 -2.74
CA ASN A 105 15.16 -15.32 -3.03
C ASN A 105 14.02 -15.84 -2.13
N TYR A 106 13.20 -14.95 -1.58
CA TYR A 106 11.97 -15.26 -0.86
C TYR A 106 10.85 -14.36 -1.39
N ARG A 107 9.63 -14.88 -1.49
CA ARG A 107 8.48 -14.12 -1.99
C ARG A 107 8.19 -12.94 -1.06
N GLY A 108 8.16 -11.71 -1.59
CA GLY A 108 7.81 -10.51 -0.81
C GLY A 108 6.40 -10.55 -0.24
N PHE A 109 5.53 -11.38 -0.84
CA PHE A 109 4.23 -11.75 -0.28
C PHE A 109 4.19 -13.26 -0.02
N GLY A 110 4.14 -13.64 1.26
CA GLY A 110 4.04 -15.02 1.71
C GLY A 110 5.34 -15.63 2.24
N ASP A 111 6.48 -14.91 2.13
CA ASP A 111 7.75 -15.24 2.78
C ASP A 111 8.32 -16.64 2.52
N GLN A 112 7.88 -17.29 1.45
CA GLN A 112 8.37 -18.61 1.02
C GLN A 112 9.61 -18.50 0.14
N LYS A 113 10.55 -19.44 0.29
CA LYS A 113 11.75 -19.50 -0.54
C LYS A 113 11.43 -19.73 -2.01
N ILE A 114 12.23 -19.11 -2.87
CA ILE A 114 12.18 -19.21 -4.33
C ILE A 114 13.42 -19.97 -4.78
N VAL A 115 13.24 -21.09 -5.46
CA VAL A 115 14.34 -21.89 -6.02
C VAL A 115 14.21 -22.04 -7.55
N PRO A 116 15.33 -22.18 -8.30
CA PRO A 116 15.27 -22.44 -9.73
C PRO A 116 14.57 -23.77 -10.04
N ARG A 117 13.90 -23.85 -11.19
CA ARG A 117 13.33 -25.11 -11.69
C ARG A 117 14.35 -26.04 -12.36
N ILE A 118 15.50 -25.49 -12.75
CA ILE A 118 16.62 -26.23 -13.34
C ILE A 118 17.48 -26.87 -12.25
N THR A 119 18.35 -27.80 -12.64
CA THR A 119 19.30 -28.44 -11.73
C THR A 119 20.46 -27.52 -11.38
N GLU A 120 21.13 -27.80 -10.26
CA GLU A 120 22.34 -27.08 -9.84
C GLU A 120 23.49 -27.26 -10.86
N GLU A 121 23.58 -28.44 -11.49
CA GLU A 121 24.58 -28.71 -12.55
C GLU A 121 24.36 -27.83 -13.78
N GLU A 122 23.11 -27.72 -14.24
CA GLU A 122 22.73 -26.84 -15.35
C GLU A 122 23.01 -25.37 -15.03
N PHE A 123 22.62 -24.93 -13.83
CA PHE A 123 22.88 -23.56 -13.37
C PHE A 123 24.40 -23.27 -13.34
N SER A 124 25.18 -24.19 -12.78
CA SER A 124 26.64 -24.07 -12.70
C SER A 124 27.29 -24.05 -14.08
N LYS A 125 26.76 -24.83 -15.04
CA LYS A 125 27.22 -24.83 -16.44
C LYS A 125 27.00 -23.46 -17.10
N ILE A 126 25.82 -22.85 -16.92
CA ILE A 126 25.53 -21.51 -17.45
C ILE A 126 26.49 -20.48 -16.86
N ILE A 127 26.65 -20.46 -15.53
CA ILE A 127 27.57 -19.55 -14.83
C ILE A 127 29.02 -19.71 -15.32
N SER A 128 29.48 -20.94 -15.51
CA SER A 128 30.86 -21.25 -15.93
C SER A 128 31.17 -20.87 -17.38
N SER A 129 30.14 -20.67 -18.20
CA SER A 129 30.26 -20.28 -19.61
C SER A 129 30.30 -18.77 -19.83
N SER A 130 30.04 -17.96 -18.80
CA SER A 130 30.10 -16.51 -18.91
C SER A 130 31.50 -16.00 -19.27
N THR A 131 31.54 -14.94 -20.06
CA THR A 131 32.76 -14.16 -20.31
C THR A 131 33.36 -13.53 -19.04
N LYS A 132 32.55 -13.41 -17.97
CA LYS A 132 32.91 -12.87 -16.66
C LYS A 132 33.09 -13.94 -15.58
N LYS A 133 33.27 -15.20 -15.98
CA LYS A 133 33.43 -16.34 -15.06
C LYS A 133 34.47 -16.13 -13.95
N ASP A 134 35.57 -15.40 -14.21
CA ASP A 134 36.62 -15.14 -13.22
C ASP A 134 36.13 -14.28 -12.04
N VAL A 135 35.07 -13.49 -12.23
CA VAL A 135 34.42 -12.66 -11.20
C VAL A 135 33.20 -13.39 -10.64
N VAL A 136 32.39 -14.01 -11.51
CA VAL A 136 31.10 -14.61 -11.13
C VAL A 136 31.26 -15.92 -10.39
N ILE A 137 32.19 -16.81 -10.79
CA ILE A 137 32.38 -18.11 -10.13
C ILE A 137 32.72 -17.94 -8.63
N PRO A 138 33.68 -17.06 -8.23
CA PRO A 138 33.96 -16.83 -6.82
C PRO A 138 32.77 -16.31 -5.99
N LEU A 139 31.84 -15.58 -6.61
CA LEU A 139 30.61 -15.13 -5.96
C LEU A 139 29.62 -16.29 -5.84
N TYR A 140 29.43 -17.04 -6.92
CA TYR A 140 28.52 -18.20 -6.98
C TYR A 140 28.90 -19.28 -5.98
N GLU A 141 30.20 -19.60 -5.86
CA GLU A 141 30.69 -20.60 -4.89
C GLU A 141 30.37 -20.27 -3.43
N LYS A 142 30.11 -18.98 -3.08
CA LYS A 142 29.70 -18.59 -1.73
C LYS A 142 28.24 -18.90 -1.42
N VAL A 143 27.40 -19.08 -2.44
CA VAL A 143 25.94 -19.15 -2.30
C VAL A 143 25.27 -20.30 -3.03
N LYS A 144 25.99 -21.07 -3.86
CA LYS A 144 25.43 -22.15 -4.68
C LYS A 144 24.56 -23.13 -3.88
N ASP A 145 25.03 -23.57 -2.71
CA ASP A 145 24.30 -24.51 -1.85
C ASP A 145 22.98 -23.89 -1.34
N ARG A 146 22.99 -22.59 -1.04
CA ARG A 146 21.83 -21.87 -0.49
C ARG A 146 20.79 -21.53 -1.55
N ILE A 147 21.17 -21.39 -2.82
CA ILE A 147 20.23 -21.13 -3.93
C ILE A 147 19.22 -22.29 -4.06
N PHE A 148 19.68 -23.53 -3.89
CA PHE A 148 18.88 -24.74 -4.10
C PHE A 148 18.38 -25.41 -2.83
N SER A 149 18.94 -25.06 -1.66
CA SER A 149 18.59 -25.70 -0.41
C SER A 149 17.12 -25.48 -0.01
N LEU A 150 16.47 -26.54 0.45
CA LEU A 150 15.12 -26.55 1.00
C LEU A 150 15.10 -27.33 2.31
N SER A 151 16.10 -27.06 3.18
CA SER A 151 16.07 -27.52 4.57
C SER A 151 14.86 -26.93 5.28
N ASP A 152 14.40 -27.57 6.37
CA ASP A 152 13.15 -27.17 7.03
C ASP A 152 13.16 -25.72 7.51
N GLU A 153 14.29 -25.22 8.01
CA GLU A 153 14.45 -23.82 8.43
C GLU A 153 14.56 -22.82 7.27
N GLU A 154 14.95 -23.25 6.06
CA GLU A 154 15.15 -22.35 4.92
C GLU A 154 13.91 -22.24 4.02
N LYS A 155 12.84 -22.99 4.26
CA LYS A 155 11.64 -22.92 3.41
C LYS A 155 10.88 -21.60 3.53
N THR A 156 11.05 -20.89 4.64
CA THR A 156 10.27 -19.69 4.97
C THR A 156 11.12 -18.70 5.76
N LEU A 157 10.76 -17.41 5.67
CA LEU A 157 11.19 -16.46 6.69
C LEU A 157 10.44 -16.74 7.99
N GLY A 158 11.09 -16.51 9.13
CA GLY A 158 10.53 -16.79 10.44
C GLY A 158 11.52 -16.55 11.58
N PHE A 159 11.12 -16.90 12.80
CA PHE A 159 12.03 -16.86 13.95
C PHE A 159 13.23 -17.80 13.72
N PRO A 160 14.46 -17.43 14.12
CA PRO A 160 15.60 -18.34 13.97
C PRO A 160 15.38 -19.67 14.69
N GLY A 161 15.48 -20.78 13.94
CA GLY A 161 15.17 -22.15 14.38
C GLY A 161 13.79 -22.66 13.93
N GLU A 162 12.90 -21.77 13.48
CA GLU A 162 11.61 -22.10 12.84
C GLU A 162 11.59 -21.66 11.36
N GLY A 163 12.40 -20.65 11.03
CA GLY A 163 12.65 -20.12 9.69
C GLY A 163 13.97 -19.36 9.66
N ILE A 164 14.24 -18.67 8.55
CA ILE A 164 15.36 -17.72 8.47
C ILE A 164 14.92 -16.28 8.76
N SER A 165 15.82 -15.48 9.32
CA SER A 165 15.67 -14.03 9.40
C SER A 165 17.05 -13.41 9.45
N THR A 166 17.20 -12.24 8.81
CA THR A 166 18.44 -11.45 8.92
C THR A 166 18.28 -10.21 9.79
N TYR A 167 17.08 -9.98 10.34
CA TYR A 167 16.86 -9.05 11.45
C TYR A 167 17.51 -9.54 12.74
N TYR A 168 17.72 -10.85 12.84
CA TYR A 168 18.31 -11.56 13.97
C TYR A 168 19.52 -12.38 13.54
N SER A 169 20.55 -12.50 14.39
CA SER A 169 21.62 -13.48 14.14
C SER A 169 21.12 -14.93 14.40
N PRO A 170 21.67 -15.95 13.70
CA PRO A 170 21.19 -17.34 13.80
C PRO A 170 21.15 -17.96 15.21
N ASN A 171 21.95 -17.42 16.13
CA ASN A 171 22.05 -17.87 17.53
C ASN A 171 21.04 -17.19 18.48
N ILE A 172 20.19 -16.27 17.98
CA ILE A 172 19.09 -15.67 18.73
C ILE A 172 17.89 -16.60 18.77
N ARG A 173 17.15 -16.61 19.89
CA ARG A 173 15.85 -17.27 20.00
C ARG A 173 14.78 -16.29 20.44
N LYS A 174 13.50 -16.67 20.32
CA LYS A 174 12.36 -15.81 20.69
C LYS A 174 12.49 -15.15 22.08
N PRO A 175 12.93 -15.83 23.15
CA PRO A 175 13.12 -15.18 24.45
C PRO A 175 14.19 -14.07 24.46
N ASP A 176 15.24 -14.22 23.64
CA ASP A 176 16.27 -13.17 23.48
C ASP A 176 15.67 -11.92 22.80
N ILE A 177 14.77 -12.12 21.83
CA ILE A 177 14.08 -11.04 21.09
C ILE A 177 13.15 -10.28 22.03
N GLU A 178 12.35 -11.00 22.82
CA GLU A 178 11.45 -10.42 23.83
C GLU A 178 12.23 -9.63 24.88
N LEU A 179 13.37 -10.16 25.34
CA LEU A 179 14.24 -9.45 26.28
C LEU A 179 14.84 -8.18 25.66
N ALA A 180 15.30 -8.26 24.41
CA ALA A 180 15.80 -7.10 23.69
C ALA A 180 14.71 -6.04 23.47
N GLN A 181 13.46 -6.45 23.25
CA GLN A 181 12.35 -5.51 23.13
C GLN A 181 12.07 -4.79 24.45
N LYS A 182 12.02 -5.52 25.57
CA LYS A 182 11.89 -4.91 26.92
C LYS A 182 13.02 -3.91 27.20
N PHE A 183 14.25 -4.24 26.79
CA PHE A 183 15.38 -3.33 26.91
C PHE A 183 15.18 -2.07 26.06
N LEU A 184 14.81 -2.20 24.78
CA LEU A 184 14.52 -1.07 23.89
C LEU A 184 13.42 -0.16 24.45
N ASP A 185 12.34 -0.75 24.98
CA ASP A 185 11.25 -0.03 25.61
C ASP A 185 11.73 0.75 26.86
N SER A 186 12.62 0.14 27.66
CA SER A 186 13.18 0.77 28.87
C SER A 186 13.99 2.03 28.57
N ILE A 187 14.62 2.10 27.39
CA ILE A 187 15.37 3.26 26.91
C ILE A 187 14.58 4.13 25.92
N LYS A 188 13.30 3.80 25.69
CA LYS A 188 12.38 4.48 24.76
C LYS A 188 12.92 4.56 23.32
N LEU A 189 13.59 3.51 22.88
CA LEU A 189 14.14 3.43 21.53
C LEU A 189 13.23 2.59 20.64
N MET A 190 12.70 3.17 19.56
CA MET A 190 11.87 2.44 18.61
C MET A 190 12.69 1.39 17.84
N PRO A 191 12.21 0.14 17.71
CA PRO A 191 12.95 -0.94 17.06
C PRO A 191 12.98 -0.87 15.53
N ASN A 192 12.17 0.00 14.90
CA ASN A 192 11.88 0.02 13.47
C ASN A 192 13.13 -0.06 12.58
N THR A 193 14.17 0.68 12.93
CA THR A 193 15.43 0.81 12.17
C THR A 193 16.56 -0.07 12.70
N THR A 194 16.24 -1.06 13.52
CA THR A 194 17.24 -1.87 14.25
C THR A 194 17.33 -3.31 13.76
N ARG A 195 18.48 -3.93 14.03
CA ARG A 195 18.67 -5.39 14.00
C ARG A 195 19.34 -5.87 15.28
N LEU A 196 19.09 -7.12 15.64
CA LEU A 196 19.58 -7.71 16.89
C LEU A 196 20.56 -8.84 16.60
N PHE A 197 21.71 -8.81 17.27
CA PHE A 197 22.73 -9.84 17.19
C PHE A 197 23.11 -10.31 18.59
N LYS A 198 23.56 -11.54 18.72
CA LYS A 198 24.07 -12.11 19.97
C LYS A 198 25.52 -12.54 19.77
N ASN A 199 26.40 -12.13 20.68
CA ASN A 199 27.80 -12.51 20.64
C ASN A 199 27.97 -13.93 21.20
N ASP A 200 28.61 -14.82 20.45
CA ASP A 200 28.84 -16.21 20.86
C ASP A 200 29.82 -16.32 22.05
N GLU A 201 30.75 -15.36 22.19
CA GLU A 201 31.81 -15.44 23.21
C GLU A 201 31.31 -15.11 24.63
N ASP A 202 30.54 -14.03 24.77
CA ASP A 202 30.10 -13.51 26.08
C ASP A 202 28.57 -13.45 26.23
N GLY A 203 27.82 -13.87 25.21
CA GLY A 203 26.35 -13.86 25.22
C GLY A 203 25.74 -12.46 25.21
N SER A 204 26.53 -11.40 24.99
CA SER A 204 26.03 -10.03 24.94
C SER A 204 25.19 -9.77 23.68
N PHE A 205 24.19 -8.90 23.81
CA PHE A 205 23.33 -8.49 22.70
C PHE A 205 23.87 -7.23 22.05
N ILE A 206 23.90 -7.19 20.72
CA ILE A 206 24.29 -6.04 19.93
C ILE A 206 23.07 -5.58 19.13
N ILE A 207 22.62 -4.35 19.38
CA ILE A 207 21.56 -3.69 18.63
C ILE A 207 22.24 -2.80 17.60
N LYS A 208 22.11 -3.17 16.32
CA LYS A 208 22.63 -2.37 15.21
C LYS A 208 21.55 -1.39 14.76
N MET A 209 21.90 -0.11 14.72
CA MET A 209 21.06 0.99 14.25
C MET A 209 21.45 1.37 12.82
N ALA A 210 20.45 1.46 11.94
CA ALA A 210 20.62 1.97 10.59
C ALA A 210 21.02 3.46 10.59
N SER A 211 22.22 3.77 10.12
CA SER A 211 22.71 5.15 9.97
C SER A 211 23.94 5.21 9.06
N VAL A 212 24.19 6.38 8.45
CA VAL A 212 25.47 6.66 7.78
C VAL A 212 26.58 6.80 8.81
N GLU A 213 26.35 7.63 9.82
CA GLU A 213 27.35 7.97 10.82
C GLU A 213 27.54 6.82 11.81
N LYS A 214 28.81 6.54 12.11
CA LYS A 214 29.19 5.67 13.22
C LYS A 214 29.34 6.55 14.45
N GLN A 215 28.62 6.19 15.50
CA GLN A 215 28.69 6.84 16.81
C GLN A 215 29.48 5.97 17.79
N GLU A 216 29.87 6.53 18.94
CA GLU A 216 30.48 5.77 20.02
C GLU A 216 29.50 4.70 20.52
N GLU A 217 30.00 3.47 20.71
CA GLU A 217 29.17 2.36 21.17
C GLU A 217 28.70 2.59 22.60
N LYS A 218 27.39 2.50 22.83
CA LYS A 218 26.81 2.63 24.17
C LYS A 218 26.54 1.24 24.72
N THR A 219 27.13 0.93 25.88
CA THR A 219 26.92 -0.34 26.57
C THR A 219 25.98 -0.15 27.75
N PHE A 220 25.02 -1.05 27.89
CA PHE A 220 24.02 -1.07 28.95
C PHE A 220 24.00 -2.45 29.61
N THR A 221 23.57 -2.49 30.87
CA THR A 221 23.25 -3.73 31.56
C THR A 221 21.75 -3.71 31.88
N PHE A 222 21.02 -4.73 31.46
CA PHE A 222 19.59 -4.88 31.68
C PHE A 222 19.28 -6.35 31.97
N GLU A 223 18.59 -6.62 33.08
CA GLU A 223 18.31 -7.99 33.57
C GLU A 223 19.53 -8.92 33.51
N GLU A 224 20.66 -8.46 34.06
CA GLU A 224 21.95 -9.18 34.09
C GLU A 224 22.57 -9.50 32.72
N LYS A 225 21.99 -8.99 31.63
CA LYS A 225 22.51 -9.11 30.27
C LYS A 225 23.12 -7.80 29.80
N LYS A 226 24.17 -7.90 29.00
CA LYS A 226 24.87 -6.77 28.39
C LYS A 226 24.27 -6.47 27.02
N PHE A 227 23.85 -5.23 26.82
CA PHE A 227 23.35 -4.70 25.55
C PHE A 227 24.31 -3.65 25.00
N ILE A 228 24.63 -3.72 23.70
CA ILE A 228 25.54 -2.80 23.02
C ILE A 228 24.78 -2.16 21.87
N LEU A 229 24.55 -0.84 21.94
CA LEU A 229 23.96 -0.07 20.85
C LEU A 229 25.07 0.40 19.91
N ARG A 230 25.00 -0.03 18.64
CA ARG A 230 26.00 0.27 17.60
C ARG A 230 25.35 0.93 16.39
N TYR A 231 25.83 2.09 16.01
CA TYR A 231 25.39 2.82 14.82
C TYR A 231 26.22 2.45 13.59
N GLY A 232 25.70 2.75 12.39
CA GLY A 232 26.39 2.54 11.13
C GLY A 232 25.93 1.32 10.33
N ASP A 233 24.78 0.72 10.67
CA ASP A 233 24.22 -0.35 9.85
C ASP A 233 23.78 0.21 8.49
N TYR A 234 24.07 -0.52 7.40
CA TYR A 234 23.80 -0.09 6.02
C TYR A 234 24.43 1.26 5.59
N SER A 235 25.45 1.74 6.31
CA SER A 235 26.02 3.09 6.15
C SER A 235 26.31 3.52 4.71
N TYR A 236 26.86 2.63 3.87
CA TYR A 236 27.14 2.94 2.46
C TYR A 236 25.87 3.21 1.65
N LEU A 237 24.85 2.37 1.80
CA LEU A 237 23.57 2.48 1.08
C LEU A 237 22.76 3.68 1.58
N LEU A 238 22.69 3.87 2.90
CA LEU A 238 22.03 5.03 3.50
C LEU A 238 22.70 6.35 3.10
N LYS A 239 24.01 6.34 2.86
CA LYS A 239 24.72 7.52 2.35
C LYS A 239 24.26 7.87 0.95
N LYS A 240 24.07 6.87 0.09
CA LYS A 240 23.51 7.08 -1.25
C LYS A 240 22.06 7.54 -1.23
N MET A 241 21.26 7.06 -0.30
CA MET A 241 19.90 7.58 -0.07
C MET A 241 19.93 9.05 0.35
N ALA A 242 20.70 9.39 1.39
CA ALA A 242 20.80 10.76 1.91
C ALA A 242 21.38 11.74 0.86
N GLU A 243 22.39 11.34 0.08
CA GLU A 243 22.96 12.15 -1.00
C GLU A 243 21.92 12.50 -2.07
N ASN A 244 21.08 11.55 -2.48
CA ASN A 244 20.04 11.78 -3.47
C ASN A 244 18.87 12.60 -2.92
N LEU A 245 18.43 12.33 -1.69
CA LEU A 245 17.39 13.13 -1.03
C LEU A 245 17.83 14.58 -0.83
N THR A 246 19.12 14.81 -0.52
CA THR A 246 19.67 16.16 -0.44
C THR A 246 19.62 16.88 -1.78
N LYS A 247 19.94 16.19 -2.89
CA LYS A 247 19.81 16.77 -4.24
C LYS A 247 18.35 17.08 -4.61
N ALA A 248 17.41 16.24 -4.18
CA ALA A 248 15.98 16.45 -4.45
C ALA A 248 15.43 17.76 -3.81
N ILE A 249 16.05 18.26 -2.73
CA ILE A 249 15.64 19.50 -2.05
C ILE A 249 15.65 20.70 -3.01
N ASP A 250 16.63 20.76 -3.91
CA ASP A 250 16.77 21.86 -4.87
C ASP A 250 15.64 21.90 -5.93
N TYR A 251 14.87 20.81 -6.03
CA TYR A 251 13.80 20.64 -7.03
C TYR A 251 12.40 20.58 -6.41
N ALA A 252 12.29 20.64 -5.08
CA ALA A 252 11.03 20.62 -4.36
C ALA A 252 10.13 21.81 -4.76
N SER A 253 8.84 21.52 -4.98
CA SER A 253 7.84 22.49 -5.43
C SER A 253 7.37 23.42 -4.31
N ASN A 254 7.55 23.04 -3.04
CA ASN A 254 7.16 23.85 -1.91
C ASN A 254 8.08 23.67 -0.68
N GLU A 255 7.91 24.53 0.33
CA GLU A 255 8.74 24.49 1.56
C GLU A 255 8.47 23.26 2.44
N THR A 256 7.28 22.66 2.34
CA THR A 256 6.93 21.45 3.08
C THR A 256 7.71 20.25 2.56
N GLU A 257 7.76 20.06 1.25
CA GLU A 257 8.61 19.04 0.60
C GLU A 257 10.10 19.22 0.95
N LYS A 258 10.62 20.46 0.96
CA LYS A 258 12.02 20.72 1.36
C LYS A 258 12.31 20.28 2.78
N LYS A 259 11.42 20.61 3.73
CA LYS A 259 11.57 20.21 5.13
C LYS A 259 11.47 18.70 5.30
N MET A 260 10.51 18.07 4.62
CA MET A 260 10.35 16.63 4.57
C MET A 260 11.65 15.95 4.11
N LEU A 261 12.17 16.33 2.95
CA LEU A 261 13.41 15.76 2.38
C LEU A 261 14.63 16.00 3.27
N ALA A 262 14.77 17.21 3.84
CA ALA A 262 15.85 17.52 4.76
C ALA A 262 15.78 16.65 6.03
N ALA A 263 14.58 16.39 6.54
CA ALA A 263 14.37 15.53 7.70
C ALA A 263 14.68 14.05 7.37
N TYR A 264 14.26 13.54 6.19
CA TYR A 264 14.68 12.20 5.73
C TYR A 264 16.20 12.08 5.61
N ALA A 265 16.86 13.05 4.96
CA ALA A 265 18.31 13.03 4.77
C ALA A 265 19.06 13.03 6.12
N ARG A 266 18.59 13.81 7.10
CA ARG A 266 19.14 13.79 8.47
C ARG A 266 18.88 12.46 9.16
N HIS A 267 17.67 11.92 9.08
CA HIS A 267 17.31 10.62 9.65
C HIS A 267 18.26 9.53 9.17
N PHE A 268 18.45 9.37 7.86
CA PHE A 268 19.35 8.33 7.33
C PHE A 268 20.82 8.60 7.67
N THR A 269 21.22 9.87 7.79
CA THR A 269 22.59 10.23 8.16
C THR A 269 22.90 9.84 9.61
N VAL A 270 22.06 10.27 10.54
CA VAL A 270 22.32 10.19 12.00
C VAL A 270 21.72 8.93 12.63
N GLY A 271 20.65 8.39 12.05
CA GLY A 271 19.86 7.28 12.62
C GLY A 271 18.86 7.71 13.68
N ASN A 272 18.37 8.96 13.60
CA ASN A 272 17.50 9.55 14.63
C ASN A 272 16.02 9.42 14.28
N ILE A 273 15.22 8.73 15.09
CA ILE A 273 13.81 8.44 14.76
C ILE A 273 12.92 9.69 14.80
N GLU A 274 13.27 10.71 15.59
CA GLU A 274 12.52 11.97 15.63
C GLU A 274 12.65 12.76 14.32
N ASP A 275 13.78 12.63 13.60
CA ASP A 275 13.90 13.22 12.26
C ASP A 275 13.00 12.48 11.25
N PHE A 276 12.82 11.17 11.40
CA PHE A 276 11.85 10.43 10.59
C PHE A 276 10.42 10.86 10.94
N ALA A 277 10.09 10.99 12.22
CA ALA A 277 8.80 11.53 12.67
C ALA A 277 8.48 12.89 12.03
N GLU A 278 9.46 13.80 12.02
CA GLU A 278 9.33 15.14 11.44
C GLU A 278 9.12 15.07 9.92
N SER A 279 9.86 14.19 9.22
CA SER A 279 9.67 14.01 7.78
C SER A 279 8.25 13.57 7.44
N GLN A 280 7.69 12.62 8.20
CA GLN A 280 6.33 12.14 8.02
C GLN A 280 5.29 13.23 8.37
N TYR A 281 5.56 14.06 9.37
CA TYR A 281 4.70 15.18 9.73
C TYR A 281 4.62 16.23 8.62
N GLU A 282 5.75 16.61 8.03
CA GLU A 282 5.76 17.52 6.90
C GLU A 282 5.10 16.88 5.67
N TRP A 283 5.39 15.60 5.38
CA TRP A 283 4.75 14.87 4.29
C TRP A 283 3.21 14.86 4.37
N VAL A 284 2.63 14.63 5.56
CA VAL A 284 1.17 14.64 5.75
C VAL A 284 0.55 16.02 5.49
N LYS A 285 1.29 17.12 5.71
CA LYS A 285 0.83 18.49 5.41
C LYS A 285 0.84 18.81 3.92
N ASP A 286 1.68 18.13 3.16
CA ASP A 286 1.80 18.35 1.72
C ASP A 286 0.58 17.75 1.02
N LYS A 287 -0.40 18.59 0.68
CA LYS A 287 -1.67 18.14 0.08
C LYS A 287 -1.61 18.24 -1.44
N SER A 288 -1.98 17.14 -2.08
CA SER A 288 -2.14 17.02 -3.53
C SER A 288 -0.88 17.42 -4.34
N PRO A 289 0.32 16.89 -4.00
CA PRO A 289 1.51 17.10 -4.82
C PRO A 289 1.37 16.39 -6.16
N ASN A 290 1.97 16.94 -7.23
CA ASN A 290 2.01 16.28 -8.54
C ASN A 290 2.89 15.02 -8.52
N VAL A 291 3.89 15.00 -7.63
CA VAL A 291 4.77 13.86 -7.37
C VAL A 291 4.60 13.46 -5.91
N GLU A 292 3.93 12.34 -5.68
CA GLU A 292 3.72 11.79 -4.34
C GLU A 292 4.82 10.77 -4.01
N THR A 293 5.28 10.76 -2.76
CA THR A 293 6.43 9.92 -2.36
C THR A 293 6.50 9.64 -0.86
N ASN A 294 7.03 8.48 -0.49
CA ASN A 294 7.46 8.17 0.88
C ASN A 294 8.70 7.26 0.85
N ILE A 295 9.57 7.35 1.86
CA ILE A 295 10.79 6.54 1.94
C ILE A 295 11.24 6.34 3.40
N GLY A 296 11.67 5.14 3.75
CA GLY A 296 12.11 4.83 5.11
C GLY A 296 12.14 3.35 5.45
N PHE A 297 12.12 3.07 6.75
CA PHE A 297 11.85 1.74 7.30
C PHE A 297 10.38 1.76 7.77
N ILE A 298 9.46 1.33 6.91
CA ILE A 298 8.03 1.68 7.02
C ILE A 298 7.18 0.53 7.57
N GLU A 299 7.24 -0.63 6.92
CA GLU A 299 6.33 -1.75 7.17
C GLU A 299 7.03 -2.88 7.94
N SER A 300 6.36 -3.44 8.95
CA SER A 300 6.97 -4.45 9.83
C SER A 300 6.57 -5.91 9.51
N TYR A 301 5.93 -6.15 8.37
CA TYR A 301 5.35 -7.46 8.02
C TYR A 301 6.35 -8.62 8.01
N ARG A 302 7.60 -8.36 7.59
CA ARG A 302 8.62 -9.41 7.35
C ARG A 302 9.54 -9.65 8.56
N ASP A 303 9.44 -8.84 9.60
CA ASP A 303 10.02 -9.18 10.90
C ASP A 303 9.10 -10.23 11.56
N PRO A 304 9.58 -11.44 11.91
CA PRO A 304 8.73 -12.42 12.58
C PRO A 304 8.16 -11.93 13.93
N MET A 305 8.78 -10.94 14.57
CA MET A 305 8.24 -10.27 15.76
C MET A 305 7.28 -9.11 15.42
N GLY A 306 7.32 -8.59 14.20
CA GLY A 306 6.46 -7.51 13.72
C GLY A 306 6.83 -6.11 14.23
N VAL A 307 8.06 -5.88 14.70
CA VAL A 307 8.47 -4.60 15.32
C VAL A 307 9.60 -3.88 14.57
N ARG A 308 10.42 -4.60 13.80
CA ARG A 308 11.42 -4.04 12.89
C ARG A 308 10.81 -3.87 11.52
N CYS A 309 11.16 -2.79 10.85
CA CYS A 309 10.56 -2.44 9.57
C CYS A 309 11.49 -2.78 8.41
N GLU A 310 10.91 -3.22 7.30
CA GLU A 310 11.57 -3.32 6.00
C GLU A 310 11.86 -1.92 5.44
N SER A 311 13.02 -1.78 4.81
CA SER A 311 13.38 -0.57 4.07
C SER A 311 12.63 -0.54 2.74
N GLU A 312 11.89 0.53 2.51
CA GLU A 312 11.19 0.77 1.25
C GLU A 312 11.20 2.25 0.86
N GLY A 313 10.93 2.53 -0.41
CA GLY A 313 10.68 3.87 -0.90
C GLY A 313 9.94 3.86 -2.22
N TRP A 314 9.07 4.84 -2.43
CA TRP A 314 8.28 4.91 -3.64
C TRP A 314 8.07 6.36 -4.10
N VAL A 315 7.87 6.49 -5.41
CA VAL A 315 7.63 7.74 -6.13
C VAL A 315 6.54 7.47 -7.15
N ALA A 316 5.53 8.33 -7.18
CA ALA A 316 4.42 8.22 -8.10
C ALA A 316 3.98 9.58 -8.62
N CYS A 317 3.47 9.60 -9.84
CA CYS A 317 2.98 10.79 -10.50
C CYS A 317 1.45 10.78 -10.46
N VAL A 318 0.84 11.93 -10.15
CA VAL A 318 -0.62 12.07 -10.27
C VAL A 318 -1.02 12.03 -11.74
N ASP A 319 -2.09 11.31 -12.05
CA ASP A 319 -2.70 11.35 -13.38
C ASP A 319 -3.56 12.62 -13.53
N LEU A 320 -2.98 13.66 -14.10
CA LEU A 320 -3.64 14.96 -14.30
C LEU A 320 -4.80 14.89 -15.30
N GLU A 321 -4.77 13.98 -16.27
CA GLU A 321 -5.85 13.82 -17.24
C GLU A 321 -7.05 13.13 -16.59
N GLN A 322 -6.79 12.04 -15.88
CA GLN A 322 -7.83 11.32 -15.15
C GLN A 322 -8.44 12.19 -14.04
N SER A 323 -7.62 12.96 -13.33
CA SER A 323 -8.10 13.92 -12.32
C SER A 323 -9.05 14.96 -12.94
N LYS A 324 -8.82 15.39 -14.19
CA LYS A 324 -9.77 16.27 -14.92
C LYS A 324 -11.08 15.56 -15.25
N LYS A 325 -11.05 14.28 -15.64
CA LYS A 325 -12.28 13.50 -15.88
C LYS A 325 -13.13 13.42 -14.62
N PHE A 326 -12.52 13.13 -13.46
CA PHE A 326 -13.24 13.12 -12.18
C PHE A 326 -13.72 14.51 -11.78
N ALA A 327 -12.96 15.58 -12.01
CA ALA A 327 -13.43 16.94 -11.77
C ALA A 327 -14.67 17.29 -12.62
N ASN A 328 -14.71 16.84 -13.88
CA ASN A 328 -15.89 17.00 -14.74
C ASN A 328 -17.07 16.15 -14.24
N LEU A 329 -16.82 14.92 -13.76
CA LEU A 329 -17.84 14.08 -13.13
C LEU A 329 -18.43 14.73 -11.87
N VAL A 330 -17.57 15.31 -11.03
CA VAL A 330 -17.95 16.12 -9.86
C VAL A 330 -18.83 17.29 -10.26
N ALA A 331 -18.44 18.03 -11.31
CA ALA A 331 -19.22 19.16 -11.81
C ALA A 331 -20.62 18.75 -12.30
N LYS A 332 -20.78 17.49 -12.74
CA LYS A 332 -22.05 16.91 -13.18
C LYS A 332 -22.80 16.12 -12.10
N ALA A 333 -22.22 15.93 -10.92
CA ALA A 333 -22.79 15.09 -9.86
C ALA A 333 -24.21 15.52 -9.47
N THR A 334 -24.48 16.82 -9.35
CA THR A 334 -25.81 17.34 -8.99
C THR A 334 -26.89 17.07 -10.05
N GLU A 335 -26.51 16.88 -11.31
CA GLU A 335 -27.41 16.47 -12.40
C GLU A 335 -27.61 14.95 -12.45
N LEU A 336 -26.63 14.17 -11.96
CA LEU A 336 -26.65 12.72 -11.98
C LEU A 336 -27.33 12.10 -10.75
N ILE A 337 -27.20 12.72 -9.57
CA ILE A 337 -27.80 12.23 -8.31
C ILE A 337 -29.32 12.01 -8.43
N PRO A 338 -30.11 12.91 -9.05
CA PRO A 338 -31.55 12.69 -9.22
C PRO A 338 -31.93 11.45 -10.06
N ASN A 339 -30.98 10.88 -10.81
CA ASN A 339 -31.23 9.65 -11.57
C ASN A 339 -31.15 8.39 -10.70
N LEU A 340 -30.59 8.48 -9.49
CA LEU A 340 -30.53 7.35 -8.55
C LEU A 340 -31.94 6.93 -8.13
N PRO A 341 -32.15 5.62 -7.84
CA PRO A 341 -33.50 5.08 -7.79
C PRO A 341 -34.30 5.54 -6.57
N TRP A 342 -33.66 6.01 -5.49
CA TRP A 342 -34.36 6.39 -4.26
C TRP A 342 -34.94 7.82 -4.31
N PRO A 343 -36.04 8.09 -3.57
CA PRO A 343 -36.64 9.42 -3.50
C PRO A 343 -35.72 10.47 -2.90
N LYS A 344 -35.99 11.75 -3.20
CA LYS A 344 -35.24 12.91 -2.68
C LYS A 344 -35.16 12.96 -1.15
N ASP A 345 -36.16 12.48 -0.44
CA ASP A 345 -36.16 12.44 1.04
C ASP A 345 -35.05 11.53 1.62
N PHE A 346 -34.55 10.59 0.82
CA PHE A 346 -33.47 9.65 1.14
C PHE A 346 -32.10 10.12 0.62
N GLU A 347 -31.99 11.37 0.16
CA GLU A 347 -30.77 11.95 -0.37
C GLU A 347 -30.32 13.19 0.42
N LEU A 348 -29.02 13.46 0.41
CA LEU A 348 -28.41 14.63 1.06
C LEU A 348 -28.89 15.94 0.41
N GLU A 349 -29.09 16.98 1.22
CA GLU A 349 -29.51 18.30 0.73
C GLU A 349 -28.39 19.01 -0.04
N THR A 350 -27.13 18.73 0.32
CA THR A 350 -25.95 19.30 -0.33
C THR A 350 -24.94 18.18 -0.56
N PHE A 351 -24.55 18.01 -1.82
CA PHE A 351 -23.49 17.09 -2.20
C PHE A 351 -22.13 17.75 -1.97
N LEU A 352 -21.26 17.09 -1.20
CA LEU A 352 -19.88 17.51 -1.00
C LEU A 352 -18.98 16.56 -1.77
N ALA A 353 -18.32 17.07 -2.80
CA ALA A 353 -17.42 16.27 -3.61
C ALA A 353 -16.16 15.88 -2.80
N PRO A 354 -15.78 14.59 -2.76
CA PRO A 354 -14.51 14.15 -2.22
C PRO A 354 -13.35 14.62 -3.11
N ASP A 355 -12.18 14.82 -2.50
CA ASP A 355 -10.92 15.03 -3.23
C ASP A 355 -10.41 13.66 -3.73
N PHE A 356 -10.16 13.54 -5.03
CA PHE A 356 -9.82 12.26 -5.67
C PHE A 356 -8.51 12.40 -6.44
N THR A 357 -7.44 11.78 -5.93
CA THR A 357 -6.13 11.75 -6.58
C THR A 357 -5.76 10.32 -6.94
N SER A 358 -5.63 10.07 -8.24
CA SER A 358 -5.11 8.81 -8.75
C SER A 358 -3.62 8.96 -9.05
N ILE A 359 -2.82 7.97 -8.63
CA ILE A 359 -1.38 8.00 -8.84
C ILE A 359 -0.88 6.79 -9.64
N ASN A 360 0.11 7.05 -10.48
CA ASN A 360 0.83 6.06 -11.25
C ASN A 360 2.24 5.91 -10.69
N VAL A 361 2.56 4.72 -10.20
CA VAL A 361 3.86 4.38 -9.63
C VAL A 361 4.93 4.50 -10.70
N LEU A 362 5.93 5.35 -10.44
CA LEU A 362 7.12 5.49 -11.27
C LEU A 362 8.26 4.63 -10.74
N THR A 363 8.37 4.52 -9.41
CA THR A 363 9.36 3.71 -8.72
C THR A 363 8.77 3.24 -7.39
N PHE A 364 9.01 1.98 -7.06
CA PHE A 364 8.73 1.34 -5.79
C PHE A 364 9.89 0.38 -5.49
N GLY A 365 10.81 0.83 -4.63
CA GLY A 365 11.93 0.04 -4.15
C GLY A 365 11.58 -0.65 -2.84
N GLY A 366 11.42 -1.97 -2.87
CA GLY A 366 11.07 -2.83 -1.73
C GLY A 366 10.92 -4.28 -2.16
N SER A 367 10.42 -5.15 -1.28
CA SER A 367 10.24 -6.58 -1.57
C SER A 367 9.04 -6.91 -2.47
N GLY A 368 8.13 -5.95 -2.67
CA GLY A 368 6.99 -6.09 -3.55
C GLY A 368 6.26 -4.77 -3.72
N VAL A 369 5.44 -4.68 -4.78
CA VAL A 369 4.61 -3.49 -5.04
C VAL A 369 3.20 -3.78 -4.51
N PRO A 370 2.72 -3.06 -3.49
CA PRO A 370 1.37 -3.19 -3.00
C PRO A 370 0.38 -2.60 -4.01
N LEU A 371 -0.90 -2.66 -3.71
CA LEU A 371 -1.94 -2.10 -4.57
C LEU A 371 -2.53 -0.81 -3.99
N GLY A 372 -2.38 -0.61 -2.68
CA GLY A 372 -2.64 0.64 -1.98
C GLY A 372 -1.81 0.74 -0.70
N ILE A 373 -1.71 1.95 -0.15
CA ILE A 373 -0.84 2.27 0.99
C ILE A 373 -1.58 3.22 1.94
N ASN A 374 -1.41 3.03 3.26
CA ASN A 374 -1.90 3.92 4.31
C ASN A 374 -0.79 4.21 5.32
N VAL A 375 -0.22 5.41 5.26
CA VAL A 375 0.97 5.80 6.04
C VAL A 375 0.80 7.23 6.59
N PRO A 376 1.54 7.63 7.65
CA PRO A 376 2.60 6.91 8.35
C PRO A 376 2.13 5.87 9.38
N ASN A 377 2.99 4.87 9.63
CA ASN A 377 2.85 3.86 10.69
C ASN A 377 3.46 4.33 12.02
N LEU A 378 3.10 5.55 12.44
CA LEU A 378 3.61 6.19 13.66
C LEU A 378 2.50 6.30 14.72
N PRO A 379 2.85 6.25 16.02
CA PRO A 379 1.86 6.22 17.10
C PRO A 379 1.01 7.50 17.21
N TRP A 380 1.44 8.61 16.59
CA TRP A 380 0.69 9.88 16.49
C TRP A 380 -0.12 10.01 15.19
N ARG A 381 -0.83 8.96 14.78
CA ARG A 381 -1.77 8.98 13.65
C ARG A 381 -2.89 10.03 13.77
N ASP A 382 -3.14 10.52 14.98
CA ASP A 382 -4.03 11.64 15.26
C ASP A 382 -3.58 12.97 14.62
N ARG A 383 -2.31 13.06 14.18
CA ARG A 383 -1.77 14.23 13.46
C ARG A 383 -1.98 14.18 11.95
N GLY A 384 -2.67 13.16 11.45
CA GLY A 384 -3.02 12.95 10.05
C GLY A 384 -2.24 11.81 9.39
N PHE A 385 -2.76 11.35 8.25
CA PHE A 385 -2.23 10.28 7.42
C PHE A 385 -2.60 10.53 5.96
N LYS A 386 -2.04 9.77 5.02
CA LYS A 386 -2.51 9.73 3.62
C LYS A 386 -2.82 8.29 3.22
N ASN A 387 -3.85 8.17 2.39
CA ASN A 387 -4.21 6.96 1.67
C ASN A 387 -3.83 7.15 0.21
N VAL A 388 -3.25 6.12 -0.39
CA VAL A 388 -2.78 6.21 -1.76
C VAL A 388 -3.11 4.92 -2.51
N ASN A 389 -3.70 5.04 -3.69
CA ASN A 389 -4.07 3.92 -4.56
C ASN A 389 -3.14 3.87 -5.78
N LEU A 390 -2.54 2.70 -6.06
CA LEU A 390 -1.53 2.54 -7.11
C LEU A 390 -2.17 2.10 -8.43
N GLN A 391 -2.63 3.06 -9.23
CA GLN A 391 -3.50 2.82 -10.37
C GLN A 391 -2.84 1.97 -11.47
N ASN A 392 -1.64 2.34 -11.93
CA ASN A 392 -0.95 1.56 -12.96
C ASN A 392 -0.59 0.14 -12.50
N VAL A 393 -0.40 -0.11 -11.19
CA VAL A 393 -0.21 -1.46 -10.65
C VAL A 393 -1.48 -2.28 -10.80
N LEU A 394 -2.63 -1.70 -10.44
CA LEU A 394 -3.93 -2.30 -10.68
C LEU A 394 -4.14 -2.61 -12.17
N LEU A 395 -3.97 -1.62 -13.05
CA LEU A 395 -4.25 -1.77 -14.47
C LEU A 395 -3.27 -2.69 -15.21
N SER A 396 -2.05 -2.88 -14.71
CA SER A 396 -1.04 -3.70 -15.39
C SER A 396 -1.42 -5.17 -15.50
N ARG A 397 -2.25 -5.69 -14.58
CA ARG A 397 -2.61 -7.12 -14.53
C ARG A 397 -3.71 -7.50 -15.54
N VAL A 398 -4.09 -6.61 -16.45
CA VAL A 398 -5.08 -6.86 -17.51
C VAL A 398 -4.41 -7.30 -18.82
N THR A 399 -3.21 -7.93 -18.82
CA THR A 399 -2.37 -7.98 -20.05
C THR A 399 -1.95 -9.32 -20.75
N ASP A 400 -2.33 -10.57 -20.37
CA ASP A 400 -2.16 -11.81 -21.23
C ASP A 400 -3.29 -12.90 -21.54
N LYS A 401 -4.39 -13.06 -20.77
CA LYS A 401 -5.54 -14.01 -20.81
C LYS A 401 -6.62 -13.75 -19.73
N VAL A 402 -7.92 -13.68 -20.07
CA VAL A 402 -9.03 -13.50 -19.10
C VAL A 402 -9.67 -14.86 -18.80
N SER A 403 -9.39 -15.44 -17.63
CA SER A 403 -9.99 -16.73 -17.26
C SER A 403 -11.53 -16.70 -17.24
N PHE A 404 -12.15 -17.81 -17.62
CA PHE A 404 -13.59 -18.06 -17.57
C PHE A 404 -14.46 -17.24 -18.54
N LEU A 405 -13.88 -16.59 -19.55
CA LEU A 405 -14.64 -15.95 -20.64
C LEU A 405 -14.51 -16.75 -21.94
N ASN A 406 -15.47 -16.59 -22.85
CA ASN A 406 -15.28 -17.01 -24.24
C ASN A 406 -14.30 -16.05 -24.93
N LYS A 407 -13.80 -16.45 -26.10
CA LYS A 407 -12.74 -15.70 -26.81
C LYS A 407 -13.16 -14.28 -27.22
N GLU A 408 -14.41 -14.08 -27.64
CA GLU A 408 -14.91 -12.76 -28.06
C GLU A 408 -15.02 -11.80 -26.87
N ASP A 409 -15.57 -12.28 -25.76
CA ASP A 409 -15.69 -11.54 -24.51
C ASP A 409 -14.32 -11.25 -23.88
N GLU A 410 -13.39 -12.20 -23.99
CA GLU A 410 -11.99 -12.03 -23.57
C GLU A 410 -11.33 -10.89 -24.34
N GLU A 411 -11.42 -10.88 -25.68
CA GLU A 411 -10.88 -9.83 -26.54
C GLU A 411 -11.51 -8.45 -26.24
N LEU A 412 -12.82 -8.40 -26.00
CA LEU A 412 -13.50 -7.16 -25.61
C LEU A 412 -13.09 -6.69 -24.21
N ALA A 413 -12.99 -7.60 -23.25
CA ALA A 413 -12.60 -7.29 -21.87
C ALA A 413 -11.18 -6.71 -21.84
N ILE A 414 -10.25 -7.34 -22.54
CA ILE A 414 -8.89 -6.83 -22.72
C ILE A 414 -8.89 -5.40 -23.24
N LYS A 415 -9.71 -5.11 -24.26
CA LYS A 415 -9.76 -3.81 -24.92
C LYS A 415 -10.39 -2.71 -24.07
N TYR A 416 -11.50 -3.00 -23.40
CA TYR A 416 -12.34 -1.97 -22.76
C TYR A 416 -12.29 -1.97 -21.22
N PHE A 417 -11.59 -2.92 -20.58
CA PHE A 417 -11.55 -3.01 -19.12
C PHE A 417 -11.10 -1.71 -18.47
N VAL A 418 -9.98 -1.11 -18.91
CA VAL A 418 -9.43 0.10 -18.28
C VAL A 418 -10.48 1.21 -18.28
N GLY A 419 -11.06 1.50 -19.44
CA GLY A 419 -12.13 2.48 -19.58
C GLY A 419 -13.35 2.19 -18.72
N SER A 420 -13.81 0.92 -18.72
CA SER A 420 -14.94 0.49 -17.90
C SER A 420 -14.66 0.58 -16.39
N PHE A 421 -13.42 0.31 -15.98
CA PHE A 421 -12.99 0.35 -14.60
C PHE A 421 -12.86 1.78 -14.09
N GLU A 422 -12.34 2.71 -14.91
CA GLU A 422 -12.32 4.14 -14.58
C GLU A 422 -13.73 4.68 -14.33
N VAL A 423 -14.68 4.32 -15.21
CA VAL A 423 -16.09 4.68 -15.04
C VAL A 423 -16.64 4.09 -13.74
N GLN A 424 -16.43 2.79 -13.51
CA GLN A 424 -16.93 2.10 -12.31
C GLN A 424 -16.37 2.73 -11.02
N VAL A 425 -15.07 2.93 -10.93
CA VAL A 425 -14.41 3.51 -9.74
C VAL A 425 -14.88 4.95 -9.54
N GLY A 426 -14.94 5.76 -10.60
CA GLY A 426 -15.45 7.13 -10.50
C GLY A 426 -16.84 7.20 -9.93
N LEU A 427 -17.75 6.37 -10.44
CA LEU A 427 -19.12 6.32 -9.97
C LEU A 427 -19.23 5.72 -8.56
N HIS A 428 -18.51 4.62 -8.28
CA HIS A 428 -18.51 3.94 -6.99
C HIS A 428 -18.08 4.87 -5.84
N GLU A 429 -16.98 5.60 -6.04
CA GLU A 429 -16.41 6.46 -5.00
C GLU A 429 -17.20 7.77 -4.86
N LEU A 430 -17.49 8.44 -5.99
CA LEU A 430 -18.13 9.74 -5.98
C LEU A 430 -19.63 9.66 -5.70
N LEU A 431 -20.34 8.82 -6.46
CA LEU A 431 -21.80 8.76 -6.47
C LEU A 431 -22.33 7.51 -5.76
N GLY A 432 -21.52 6.50 -5.51
CA GLY A 432 -21.83 5.40 -4.62
C GLY A 432 -21.72 5.90 -3.19
N HIS A 433 -20.52 5.92 -2.61
CA HIS A 433 -20.31 6.32 -1.22
C HIS A 433 -20.76 7.75 -0.89
N GLY A 434 -20.61 8.69 -1.83
CA GLY A 434 -20.97 10.11 -1.62
C GLY A 434 -22.47 10.43 -1.61
N THR A 435 -23.34 9.44 -1.81
CA THR A 435 -24.81 9.63 -1.88
C THR A 435 -25.56 8.81 -0.85
N GLY A 436 -26.81 9.20 -0.61
CA GLY A 436 -27.71 8.56 0.34
C GLY A 436 -27.65 9.21 1.73
N LYS A 437 -28.81 9.59 2.24
CA LYS A 437 -28.98 10.22 3.55
C LYS A 437 -29.27 9.19 4.63
N LEU A 438 -28.62 9.33 5.79
CA LEU A 438 -29.08 8.66 7.01
C LEU A 438 -30.19 9.50 7.63
N LEU A 439 -31.35 8.87 7.87
CA LEU A 439 -32.47 9.51 8.54
C LEU A 439 -32.24 9.45 10.04
N MET A 440 -32.20 10.60 10.68
CA MET A 440 -31.75 10.73 12.07
C MET A 440 -32.69 11.62 12.87
N GLU A 441 -32.81 11.28 14.14
CA GLU A 441 -33.35 12.14 15.18
C GLU A 441 -32.19 12.87 15.87
N ASN A 442 -32.28 14.19 15.91
CA ASN A 442 -31.35 15.05 16.58
C ASN A 442 -31.55 14.98 18.10
N PRO A 443 -30.54 15.35 18.92
CA PRO A 443 -30.65 15.33 20.38
C PRO A 443 -31.81 16.16 20.96
N ASP A 444 -32.31 17.15 20.22
CA ASP A 444 -33.45 17.99 20.60
C ASP A 444 -34.81 17.38 20.23
N GLY A 445 -34.83 16.17 19.66
CA GLY A 445 -36.02 15.45 19.21
C GLY A 445 -36.52 15.87 17.82
N SER A 446 -35.85 16.82 17.16
CA SER A 446 -36.15 17.17 15.76
C SER A 446 -35.66 16.08 14.81
N LEU A 447 -36.37 15.85 13.71
CA LEU A 447 -35.96 14.91 12.67
C LEU A 447 -35.22 15.66 11.57
N ASN A 448 -34.15 15.06 11.03
CA ASN A 448 -33.43 15.63 9.89
C ASN A 448 -34.14 15.37 8.54
N PHE A 449 -35.36 14.86 8.55
CA PHE A 449 -36.16 14.50 7.37
C PHE A 449 -37.64 14.84 7.59
N ASP A 450 -38.43 14.92 6.51
CA ASP A 450 -39.87 15.19 6.61
C ASP A 450 -40.59 13.98 7.24
N PRO A 451 -41.29 14.14 8.38
CA PRO A 451 -42.08 13.06 8.99
C PRO A 451 -43.17 12.49 8.08
N LYS A 452 -43.55 13.20 7.00
CA LYS A 452 -44.52 12.75 6.01
C LYS A 452 -43.91 11.93 4.87
N ALA A 453 -42.58 11.81 4.82
CA ALA A 453 -41.90 11.03 3.80
C ALA A 453 -42.33 9.54 3.87
N ILE A 454 -42.47 8.95 2.70
CA ILE A 454 -42.96 7.57 2.51
C ILE A 454 -41.77 6.66 2.22
N ASP A 455 -41.71 5.53 2.89
CA ASP A 455 -40.80 4.44 2.58
C ASP A 455 -41.23 3.78 1.26
N PRO A 456 -40.42 3.89 0.18
CA PRO A 456 -40.80 3.40 -1.14
C PRO A 456 -40.82 1.87 -1.23
N THR A 457 -40.21 1.15 -0.29
CA THR A 457 -40.21 -0.32 -0.25
C THR A 457 -41.48 -0.90 0.37
N THR A 458 -42.17 -0.11 1.20
CA THR A 458 -43.38 -0.55 1.91
C THR A 458 -44.64 0.24 1.56
N GLY A 459 -44.50 1.42 0.95
CA GLY A 459 -45.59 2.35 0.66
C GLY A 459 -46.19 3.01 1.91
N LYS A 460 -45.50 2.95 3.05
CA LYS A 460 -45.97 3.45 4.36
C LYS A 460 -45.09 4.60 4.87
N PRO A 461 -45.58 5.41 5.82
CA PRO A 461 -44.74 6.40 6.49
C PRO A 461 -43.51 5.76 7.13
N ILE A 462 -42.40 6.48 7.13
CA ILE A 462 -41.13 6.01 7.70
C ILE A 462 -41.30 5.69 9.19
N ALA A 463 -41.03 4.44 9.55
CA ALA A 463 -41.23 3.93 10.91
C ALA A 463 -39.92 3.76 11.71
N LYS A 464 -38.76 3.80 11.04
CA LYS A 464 -37.44 3.56 11.64
C LYS A 464 -36.46 4.64 11.16
N TRP A 465 -35.58 5.06 12.07
CA TRP A 465 -34.48 6.00 11.82
C TRP A 465 -33.38 5.80 12.89
N TYR A 466 -32.26 6.49 12.75
CA TYR A 466 -31.18 6.49 13.75
C TYR A 466 -31.51 7.47 14.88
N LYS A 467 -31.35 7.01 16.12
CA LYS A 467 -31.44 7.81 17.34
C LYS A 467 -30.11 8.54 17.60
N PRO A 468 -30.10 9.58 18.44
CA PRO A 468 -28.88 10.28 18.80
C PRO A 468 -27.78 9.31 19.26
N GLY A 469 -26.62 9.35 18.57
CA GLY A 469 -25.46 8.50 18.87
C GLY A 469 -25.43 7.15 18.15
N GLU A 470 -26.49 6.75 17.45
CA GLU A 470 -26.47 5.55 16.60
C GLU A 470 -25.77 5.86 15.26
N THR A 471 -24.95 4.93 14.80
CA THR A 471 -24.27 5.02 13.49
C THR A 471 -24.62 3.82 12.61
N TYR A 472 -24.41 3.97 11.30
CA TYR A 472 -24.59 2.88 10.35
C TYR A 472 -23.77 1.63 10.74
N ASP A 473 -22.47 1.80 10.98
CA ASP A 473 -21.59 0.69 11.37
C ASP A 473 -21.99 0.07 12.70
N GLY A 474 -22.41 0.89 13.67
CA GLY A 474 -22.85 0.41 14.98
C GLY A 474 -24.12 -0.46 14.89
N LYS A 475 -25.08 -0.06 14.05
CA LYS A 475 -26.32 -0.83 13.84
C LYS A 475 -26.12 -2.08 12.98
N PHE A 476 -25.33 -1.97 11.91
CA PHE A 476 -25.21 -3.03 10.90
C PHE A 476 -24.06 -3.99 11.19
N THR A 477 -23.14 -3.64 12.09
CA THR A 477 -22.05 -4.50 12.57
C THR A 477 -21.22 -5.06 11.42
N THR A 478 -21.03 -6.38 11.35
CA THR A 478 -20.26 -7.07 10.30
C THR A 478 -20.87 -6.96 8.90
N LEU A 479 -22.17 -6.65 8.79
CA LEU A 479 -22.87 -6.47 7.52
C LEU A 479 -22.58 -5.10 6.89
N ALA A 480 -22.23 -4.11 7.71
CA ALA A 480 -22.14 -2.69 7.31
C ALA A 480 -21.24 -2.49 6.08
N SER A 481 -20.02 -3.01 6.14
CA SER A 481 -19.05 -2.86 5.05
C SER A 481 -19.53 -3.56 3.78
N SER A 482 -19.87 -4.85 3.84
CA SER A 482 -20.28 -5.60 2.64
C SER A 482 -21.54 -5.03 1.98
N MET A 483 -22.49 -4.53 2.76
CA MET A 483 -23.70 -3.92 2.21
C MET A 483 -23.43 -2.53 1.62
N GLU A 484 -22.54 -1.74 2.20
CA GLU A 484 -22.15 -0.43 1.66
C GLU A 484 -21.36 -0.58 0.36
N GLU A 485 -20.43 -1.53 0.29
CA GLU A 485 -19.74 -1.87 -0.97
C GLU A 485 -20.73 -2.35 -2.04
N CYS A 486 -21.71 -3.17 -1.64
CA CYS A 486 -22.74 -3.64 -2.56
C CYS A 486 -23.56 -2.47 -3.11
N ARG A 487 -23.88 -1.48 -2.28
CA ARG A 487 -24.55 -0.25 -2.70
C ARG A 487 -23.68 0.54 -3.68
N ALA A 488 -22.43 0.81 -3.34
CA ALA A 488 -21.54 1.63 -4.17
C ALA A 488 -21.21 0.98 -5.53
N GLU A 489 -20.91 -0.33 -5.55
CA GLU A 489 -20.71 -1.10 -6.78
C GLU A 489 -21.97 -1.12 -7.65
N SER A 490 -23.15 -1.26 -7.04
CA SER A 490 -24.42 -1.25 -7.75
C SER A 490 -24.73 0.14 -8.34
N VAL A 491 -24.35 1.24 -7.67
CA VAL A 491 -24.45 2.59 -8.25
C VAL A 491 -23.58 2.71 -9.48
N GLY A 492 -22.35 2.19 -9.43
CA GLY A 492 -21.46 2.14 -10.59
C GLY A 492 -22.10 1.43 -11.79
N LEU A 493 -22.65 0.24 -11.58
CA LEU A 493 -23.35 -0.50 -12.65
C LEU A 493 -24.61 0.20 -13.15
N PHE A 494 -25.35 0.85 -12.25
CA PHE A 494 -26.60 1.54 -12.57
C PHE A 494 -26.37 2.83 -13.36
N LEU A 495 -25.34 3.62 -13.01
CA LEU A 495 -25.06 4.90 -13.66
C LEU A 495 -24.09 4.79 -14.85
N CYS A 496 -23.35 3.68 -15.01
CA CYS A 496 -22.43 3.53 -16.15
C CYS A 496 -23.13 3.54 -17.52
N VAL A 497 -24.45 3.34 -17.57
CA VAL A 497 -25.26 3.41 -18.79
C VAL A 497 -25.63 4.85 -19.18
N ASN A 498 -25.33 5.84 -18.33
CA ASN A 498 -25.62 7.25 -18.58
C ASN A 498 -24.67 7.83 -19.64
N ASP A 499 -25.23 8.45 -20.67
CA ASP A 499 -24.47 8.96 -21.81
C ASP A 499 -23.51 10.09 -21.43
N ASP A 500 -23.91 11.01 -20.54
CA ASP A 500 -23.04 12.10 -20.08
C ASP A 500 -21.84 11.56 -19.30
N VAL A 501 -22.06 10.55 -18.45
CA VAL A 501 -20.97 9.86 -17.75
C VAL A 501 -19.97 9.29 -18.75
N LEU A 502 -20.44 8.53 -19.74
CA LEU A 502 -19.55 7.90 -20.72
C LEU A 502 -18.77 8.94 -21.55
N ARG A 503 -19.40 10.06 -21.92
CA ARG A 503 -18.73 11.18 -22.59
C ARG A 503 -17.67 11.85 -21.71
N ILE A 504 -17.92 12.01 -20.42
CA ILE A 504 -16.93 12.55 -19.46
C ILE A 504 -15.66 11.68 -19.43
N PHE A 505 -15.82 10.36 -19.51
CA PHE A 505 -14.71 9.43 -19.56
C PHE A 505 -14.08 9.25 -20.95
N GLY A 506 -14.59 9.96 -21.97
CA GLY A 506 -14.01 10.04 -23.31
C GLY A 506 -14.66 9.13 -24.36
N PHE A 507 -15.75 8.44 -24.02
CA PHE A 507 -16.46 7.55 -24.95
C PHE A 507 -17.55 8.32 -25.71
N ASN A 508 -17.24 8.70 -26.94
CA ASN A 508 -18.17 9.47 -27.78
C ASN A 508 -18.88 8.59 -28.82
N ASP A 509 -18.24 7.53 -29.30
CA ASP A 509 -18.81 6.58 -30.25
C ASP A 509 -19.79 5.62 -29.57
N GLU A 510 -20.93 5.37 -30.22
CA GLU A 510 -22.02 4.58 -29.64
C GLU A 510 -21.65 3.11 -29.45
N LYS A 511 -20.86 2.54 -30.35
CA LYS A 511 -20.39 1.15 -30.24
C LYS A 511 -19.38 1.02 -29.10
N GLU A 512 -18.51 2.02 -28.92
CA GLU A 512 -17.59 2.06 -27.78
C GLU A 512 -18.32 2.16 -26.45
N LYS A 513 -19.32 3.03 -26.32
CA LYS A 513 -20.17 3.15 -25.12
C LYS A 513 -20.81 1.81 -24.76
N GLN A 514 -21.43 1.14 -25.73
CA GLN A 514 -22.05 -0.18 -25.51
C GLN A 514 -21.04 -1.23 -25.06
N ASN A 515 -19.82 -1.21 -25.63
CA ASN A 515 -18.77 -2.13 -25.21
C ASN A 515 -18.26 -1.84 -23.80
N VAL A 516 -18.09 -0.57 -23.43
CA VAL A 516 -17.67 -0.16 -22.08
C VAL A 516 -18.71 -0.55 -21.04
N ILE A 517 -20.01 -0.32 -21.32
CA ILE A 517 -21.11 -0.77 -20.46
C ILE A 517 -21.04 -2.29 -20.29
N TYR A 518 -21.01 -3.03 -21.40
CA TYR A 518 -21.00 -4.49 -21.38
C TYR A 518 -19.82 -5.05 -20.58
N ILE A 519 -18.62 -4.52 -20.81
CA ILE A 519 -17.42 -4.97 -20.11
C ILE A 519 -17.41 -4.55 -18.65
N ASN A 520 -17.97 -3.40 -18.28
CA ASN A 520 -18.11 -3.03 -16.87
C ASN A 520 -18.92 -4.09 -16.10
N TRP A 521 -20.08 -4.45 -16.65
CA TRP A 521 -20.95 -5.47 -16.08
C TRP A 521 -20.31 -6.86 -16.07
N LEU A 522 -19.82 -7.32 -17.22
CA LEU A 522 -19.18 -8.63 -17.35
C LEU A 522 -18.01 -8.77 -16.38
N TRP A 523 -17.19 -7.73 -16.27
CA TRP A 523 -15.99 -7.77 -15.45
C TRP A 523 -16.31 -7.80 -13.95
N LEU A 524 -17.26 -6.99 -13.48
CA LEU A 524 -17.67 -7.00 -12.08
C LEU A 524 -18.28 -8.35 -11.68
N LEU A 525 -19.16 -8.89 -12.53
CA LEU A 525 -19.79 -10.19 -12.31
C LEU A 525 -18.80 -11.35 -12.37
N ARG A 526 -17.86 -11.32 -13.32
CA ARG A 526 -16.73 -12.26 -13.34
C ARG A 526 -15.89 -12.18 -12.06
N SER A 527 -15.59 -10.97 -11.61
CA SER A 527 -14.83 -10.74 -10.38
C SER A 527 -15.54 -11.28 -9.14
N SER A 528 -16.88 -11.31 -9.15
CA SER A 528 -17.67 -12.01 -8.13
C SER A 528 -17.42 -13.52 -8.14
N VAL A 529 -17.50 -14.15 -9.31
CA VAL A 529 -17.30 -15.60 -9.48
C VAL A 529 -15.92 -16.01 -8.99
N ILE A 530 -14.88 -15.25 -9.34
CA ILE A 530 -13.50 -15.50 -8.89
C ILE A 530 -13.32 -15.16 -7.41
N GLY A 531 -13.97 -14.10 -6.92
CA GLY A 531 -13.90 -13.64 -5.54
C GLY A 531 -14.36 -14.68 -4.51
N ILE A 532 -15.03 -15.76 -4.94
CA ILE A 532 -15.40 -16.89 -4.10
C ILE A 532 -14.22 -17.60 -3.43
N GLU A 533 -12.98 -17.41 -3.91
CA GLU A 533 -11.79 -17.90 -3.20
C GLU A 533 -11.70 -17.35 -1.76
N HIS A 534 -12.23 -16.14 -1.54
CA HIS A 534 -12.31 -15.48 -0.24
C HIS A 534 -13.48 -15.97 0.64
N TYR A 535 -14.33 -16.85 0.14
CA TYR A 535 -15.31 -17.56 0.96
C TYR A 535 -14.62 -18.72 1.69
N SER A 536 -14.90 -18.85 2.99
CA SER A 536 -14.45 -19.93 3.85
C SER A 536 -15.58 -20.95 4.02
N PRO A 537 -15.52 -22.13 3.34
CA PRO A 537 -16.59 -23.12 3.45
C PRO A 537 -16.74 -23.67 4.88
N GLU A 538 -15.63 -23.80 5.60
CA GLU A 538 -15.59 -24.30 6.98
C GLU A 538 -16.29 -23.34 7.96
N GLN A 539 -16.04 -22.04 7.81
CA GLN A 539 -16.59 -21.00 8.69
C GLN A 539 -17.92 -20.44 8.17
N LYS A 540 -18.32 -20.81 6.95
CA LYS A 540 -19.45 -20.23 6.19
C LYS A 540 -19.42 -18.70 6.16
N LEU A 541 -18.22 -18.14 6.04
CA LEU A 541 -17.97 -16.72 6.18
C LEU A 541 -17.20 -16.17 4.98
N TRP A 542 -17.62 -15.02 4.49
CA TRP A 542 -16.86 -14.22 3.54
C TRP A 542 -15.76 -13.46 4.27
N LYS A 543 -14.50 -13.65 3.83
CA LYS A 543 -13.33 -13.00 4.43
C LYS A 543 -13.07 -11.59 3.88
N GLN A 544 -13.77 -11.18 2.82
CA GLN A 544 -13.57 -9.90 2.15
C GLN A 544 -14.91 -9.28 1.71
N ALA A 545 -15.11 -7.99 2.06
CA ALA A 545 -16.39 -7.29 1.93
C ALA A 545 -16.82 -7.02 0.47
N HIS A 546 -15.91 -6.62 -0.41
CA HIS A 546 -16.22 -6.42 -1.84
C HIS A 546 -16.57 -7.72 -2.57
N CYS A 547 -15.88 -8.82 -2.27
CA CYS A 547 -16.18 -10.14 -2.83
C CYS A 547 -17.57 -10.59 -2.38
N CYS A 548 -17.90 -10.38 -1.10
CA CYS A 548 -19.24 -10.60 -0.55
C CYS A 548 -20.30 -9.73 -1.27
N ALA A 549 -20.03 -8.44 -1.41
CA ALA A 549 -20.87 -7.47 -2.11
C ALA A 549 -21.14 -7.83 -3.56
N ARG A 550 -20.07 -8.11 -4.32
CA ARG A 550 -20.14 -8.52 -5.73
C ARG A 550 -20.86 -9.85 -5.88
N PHE A 551 -20.74 -10.76 -4.91
CA PHE A 551 -21.53 -12.00 -4.87
C PHE A 551 -23.02 -11.74 -4.68
N ALA A 552 -23.39 -10.79 -3.80
CA ALA A 552 -24.79 -10.36 -3.71
C ALA A 552 -25.31 -9.77 -5.04
N ILE A 553 -24.49 -8.95 -5.71
CA ILE A 553 -24.81 -8.40 -7.05
C ILE A 553 -24.96 -9.52 -8.08
N LEU A 554 -24.01 -10.45 -8.15
CA LEU A 554 -24.06 -11.61 -9.04
C LEU A 554 -25.35 -12.40 -8.85
N ARG A 555 -25.71 -12.71 -7.61
CA ARG A 555 -26.93 -13.44 -7.27
C ARG A 555 -28.18 -12.68 -7.70
N LYS A 556 -28.22 -11.36 -7.50
CA LYS A 556 -29.31 -10.52 -7.99
C LYS A 556 -29.43 -10.50 -9.52
N VAL A 557 -28.31 -10.46 -10.22
CA VAL A 557 -28.28 -10.49 -11.69
C VAL A 557 -28.64 -11.88 -12.24
N MET A 558 -28.30 -12.96 -11.51
CA MET A 558 -28.74 -14.32 -11.81
C MET A 558 -30.26 -14.49 -11.62
N GLU A 559 -30.86 -13.88 -10.58
CA GLU A 559 -32.32 -13.84 -10.41
C GLU A 559 -33.03 -13.16 -11.59
N ALA A 560 -32.41 -12.13 -12.17
CA ALA A 560 -32.90 -11.46 -13.38
C ALA A 560 -32.73 -12.31 -14.66
N GLY A 561 -31.95 -13.38 -14.60
CA GLY A 561 -31.78 -14.35 -15.68
C GLY A 561 -30.88 -13.88 -16.82
N ILE A 562 -30.01 -12.89 -16.60
CA ILE A 562 -29.14 -12.34 -17.66
C ILE A 562 -27.70 -12.85 -17.61
N ILE A 563 -27.30 -13.58 -16.57
CA ILE A 563 -25.97 -14.19 -16.46
C ILE A 563 -26.06 -15.67 -16.11
N LYS A 564 -25.17 -16.48 -16.71
CA LYS A 564 -25.03 -17.91 -16.43
C LYS A 564 -23.55 -18.28 -16.22
N ILE A 565 -23.33 -19.27 -15.37
CA ILE A 565 -22.02 -19.89 -15.15
C ILE A 565 -22.14 -21.34 -15.63
N VAL A 566 -21.46 -21.66 -16.72
CA VAL A 566 -21.50 -22.98 -17.36
C VAL A 566 -20.28 -23.77 -16.92
N LEU A 567 -20.49 -24.85 -16.16
CA LEU A 567 -19.41 -25.72 -15.69
C LEU A 567 -19.02 -26.74 -16.77
N ASN A 568 -17.72 -26.90 -17.01
CA ASN A 568 -17.17 -28.02 -17.77
C ASN A 568 -16.42 -28.96 -16.82
N GLU A 569 -17.16 -29.90 -16.21
CA GLU A 569 -16.62 -30.85 -15.23
C GLU A 569 -15.55 -31.79 -15.81
N LYS A 570 -15.45 -31.94 -17.14
CA LYS A 570 -14.43 -32.80 -17.77
C LYS A 570 -13.07 -32.12 -17.87
N GLU A 571 -13.05 -30.79 -17.96
CA GLU A 571 -11.85 -29.98 -18.14
C GLU A 571 -11.46 -29.22 -16.86
N ASP A 572 -12.16 -29.49 -15.75
CA ASP A 572 -12.09 -28.72 -14.50
C ASP A 572 -12.11 -27.19 -14.78
N ASN A 573 -13.02 -26.75 -15.64
CA ASN A 573 -13.10 -25.37 -16.13
C ASN A 573 -14.55 -24.85 -16.14
N MET A 574 -14.75 -23.56 -16.40
CA MET A 574 -16.08 -22.95 -16.53
C MET A 574 -16.06 -21.74 -17.48
N THR A 575 -17.24 -21.35 -17.95
CA THR A 575 -17.45 -20.13 -18.76
C THR A 575 -18.57 -19.28 -18.16
N ILE A 576 -18.37 -17.98 -18.14
CA ILE A 576 -19.34 -16.99 -17.68
C ILE A 576 -19.95 -16.33 -18.91
N GLU A 577 -21.28 -16.39 -19.01
CA GLU A 577 -22.03 -15.89 -20.16
C GLU A 577 -22.98 -14.80 -19.69
N LEU A 578 -22.81 -13.57 -20.20
CA LEU A 578 -23.67 -12.42 -19.91
C LEU A 578 -24.46 -12.03 -21.16
N ASP A 579 -25.78 -11.92 -21.04
CA ASP A 579 -26.66 -11.47 -22.12
C ASP A 579 -26.57 -9.94 -22.26
N ARG A 580 -25.83 -9.49 -23.28
CA ARG A 580 -25.61 -8.07 -23.58
C ARG A 580 -26.92 -7.30 -23.80
N ASP A 581 -27.87 -7.89 -24.52
CA ASP A 581 -29.10 -7.20 -24.95
C ASP A 581 -30.07 -6.95 -23.78
N GLN A 582 -29.87 -7.69 -22.67
CA GLN A 582 -30.72 -7.59 -21.50
C GLN A 582 -30.12 -6.78 -20.34
N ILE A 583 -28.93 -6.20 -20.51
CA ILE A 583 -28.33 -5.32 -19.51
C ILE A 583 -29.22 -4.09 -19.27
N LEU A 584 -29.58 -3.36 -20.32
CA LEU A 584 -30.36 -2.11 -20.18
C LEU A 584 -31.79 -2.35 -19.71
N SER A 585 -32.37 -3.51 -20.01
CA SER A 585 -33.75 -3.83 -19.63
C SER A 585 -33.82 -4.50 -18.25
N LYS A 586 -33.30 -5.72 -18.12
CA LYS A 586 -33.40 -6.51 -16.88
C LYS A 586 -32.27 -6.24 -15.90
N GLY A 587 -31.05 -6.01 -16.39
CA GLY A 587 -29.89 -5.73 -15.54
C GLY A 587 -30.06 -4.44 -14.74
N VAL A 588 -30.29 -3.32 -15.43
CA VAL A 588 -30.50 -2.01 -14.82
C VAL A 588 -31.70 -2.03 -13.87
N GLN A 589 -32.79 -2.72 -14.22
CA GLN A 589 -33.93 -2.91 -13.30
C GLN A 589 -33.55 -3.71 -12.05
N ALA A 590 -32.73 -4.76 -12.18
CA ALA A 590 -32.26 -5.53 -11.04
C ALA A 590 -31.38 -4.68 -10.09
N MET A 591 -30.53 -3.81 -10.65
CA MET A 591 -29.73 -2.86 -9.86
C MET A 591 -30.58 -1.76 -9.25
N HIS A 592 -31.56 -1.23 -9.98
CA HIS A 592 -32.57 -0.29 -9.46
C HIS A 592 -33.21 -0.86 -8.19
N ASP A 593 -33.74 -2.08 -8.28
CA ASP A 593 -34.45 -2.73 -7.18
C ASP A 593 -33.53 -3.00 -5.98
N LEU A 594 -32.31 -3.48 -6.25
CA LEU A 594 -31.32 -3.75 -5.20
C LEU A 594 -30.89 -2.44 -4.49
N LEU A 595 -30.58 -1.41 -5.25
CA LEU A 595 -30.18 -0.09 -4.75
C LEU A 595 -31.28 0.56 -3.92
N MET A 596 -32.54 0.48 -4.38
CA MET A 596 -33.68 1.01 -3.64
C MET A 596 -33.76 0.37 -2.25
N HIS A 597 -33.73 -0.95 -2.16
CA HIS A 597 -33.84 -1.66 -0.88
C HIS A 597 -32.63 -1.39 0.01
N ILE A 598 -31.40 -1.53 -0.51
CA ILE A 598 -30.18 -1.30 0.27
C ILE A 598 -30.15 0.14 0.80
N ASN A 599 -30.43 1.14 -0.04
CA ASN A 599 -30.38 2.53 0.39
C ASN A 599 -31.47 2.83 1.43
N VAL A 600 -32.71 2.38 1.21
CA VAL A 600 -33.79 2.60 2.18
C VAL A 600 -33.50 1.94 3.52
N TYR A 601 -33.00 0.70 3.53
CA TYR A 601 -32.65 0.03 4.78
C TYR A 601 -31.45 0.69 5.48
N LYS A 602 -30.43 1.11 4.72
CA LYS A 602 -29.33 1.94 5.24
C LYS A 602 -29.88 3.22 5.84
N SER A 603 -30.67 4.00 5.11
CA SER A 603 -31.20 5.30 5.54
C SER A 603 -32.07 5.23 6.79
N THR A 604 -32.95 4.22 6.89
CA THR A 604 -33.87 4.03 8.02
C THR A 604 -33.25 3.29 9.20
N GLY A 605 -32.02 2.78 9.06
CA GLY A 605 -31.40 1.94 10.08
C GLY A 605 -32.10 0.59 10.25
N ASN A 606 -32.74 0.07 9.20
CA ASN A 606 -33.54 -1.15 9.24
C ASN A 606 -32.69 -2.42 9.09
N TYR A 607 -31.92 -2.72 10.12
CA TYR A 607 -30.96 -3.83 10.13
C TYR A 607 -31.60 -5.21 9.85
N GLN A 608 -32.76 -5.50 10.44
CA GLN A 608 -33.34 -6.84 10.38
C GLN A 608 -33.72 -7.23 8.94
N ASP A 609 -34.40 -6.32 8.23
CA ASP A 609 -34.85 -6.56 6.85
C ASP A 609 -33.66 -6.54 5.88
N ALA A 610 -32.68 -5.65 6.12
CA ALA A 610 -31.42 -5.66 5.39
C ALA A 610 -30.68 -6.99 5.53
N LYS A 611 -30.54 -7.49 6.77
CA LYS A 611 -29.86 -8.75 7.03
C LYS A 611 -30.57 -9.92 6.35
N GLU A 612 -31.89 -9.99 6.44
CA GLU A 612 -32.65 -11.06 5.80
C GLU A 612 -32.47 -11.05 4.28
N MET A 613 -32.57 -9.88 3.64
CA MET A 613 -32.35 -9.74 2.20
C MET A 613 -30.91 -10.12 1.83
N PHE A 614 -29.91 -9.57 2.55
CA PHE A 614 -28.51 -9.73 2.18
C PHE A 614 -28.01 -11.15 2.45
N ASP A 615 -28.39 -11.79 3.56
CA ASP A 615 -28.03 -13.19 3.86
C ASP A 615 -28.50 -14.15 2.77
N LYS A 616 -29.69 -13.92 2.18
CA LYS A 616 -30.19 -14.70 1.04
C LYS A 616 -29.33 -14.52 -0.20
N LEU A 617 -28.90 -13.28 -0.47
CA LEU A 617 -28.05 -12.96 -1.61
C LEU A 617 -26.61 -13.47 -1.45
N ILE A 618 -26.07 -13.57 -0.23
CA ILE A 618 -24.67 -14.01 -0.02
C ILE A 618 -24.50 -15.49 0.31
N PHE A 619 -25.60 -16.24 0.29
CA PHE A 619 -25.59 -17.67 0.56
C PHE A 619 -24.86 -18.44 -0.56
N VAL A 620 -23.81 -19.18 -0.16
CA VAL A 620 -23.01 -20.05 -1.04
C VAL A 620 -23.55 -21.48 -0.95
N ASP A 621 -24.23 -21.92 -2.01
CA ASP A 621 -24.76 -23.27 -2.15
C ASP A 621 -23.74 -24.25 -2.78
N ASP A 622 -24.14 -25.52 -2.93
CA ASP A 622 -23.29 -26.59 -3.46
C ASP A 622 -22.78 -26.31 -4.88
N PHE A 623 -23.58 -25.60 -5.70
CA PHE A 623 -23.15 -25.19 -7.03
C PHE A 623 -21.96 -24.24 -6.95
N PHE A 624 -22.05 -23.23 -6.08
CA PHE A 624 -20.95 -22.28 -5.89
C PHE A 624 -19.74 -22.89 -5.17
N LEU A 625 -19.90 -23.93 -4.35
CA LEU A 625 -18.77 -24.70 -3.83
C LEU A 625 -17.99 -25.42 -4.94
N LYS A 626 -18.67 -25.94 -5.98
CA LYS A 626 -18.01 -26.49 -7.19
C LYS A 626 -17.28 -25.41 -7.97
N VAL A 627 -17.93 -24.26 -8.20
CA VAL A 627 -17.30 -23.07 -8.83
C VAL A 627 -16.02 -22.69 -8.08
N ARG A 628 -16.06 -22.63 -6.75
CA ARG A 628 -14.89 -22.32 -5.92
C ARG A 628 -13.74 -23.31 -6.14
N LYS A 629 -14.03 -24.61 -6.26
CA LYS A 629 -13.00 -25.62 -6.53
C LYS A 629 -12.27 -25.34 -7.86
N ILE A 630 -13.02 -25.00 -8.92
CA ILE A 630 -12.46 -24.62 -10.23
C ILE A 630 -11.63 -23.34 -10.10
N VAL A 631 -12.15 -22.30 -9.43
CA VAL A 631 -11.40 -21.04 -9.20
C VAL A 631 -10.06 -21.30 -8.53
N MET A 632 -10.03 -22.13 -7.48
CA MET A 632 -8.80 -22.46 -6.77
C MET A 632 -7.79 -23.24 -7.62
N LEU A 633 -8.27 -24.05 -8.57
CA LEU A 633 -7.41 -24.81 -9.49
C LEU A 633 -6.73 -23.90 -10.52
N HIS A 634 -7.44 -22.87 -10.98
CA HIS A 634 -6.96 -21.90 -11.98
C HIS A 634 -6.28 -20.67 -11.35
N LYS A 635 -5.79 -20.78 -10.11
CA LYS A 635 -5.12 -19.66 -9.42
C LYS A 635 -3.73 -19.42 -10.03
N THR A 636 -3.49 -18.23 -10.59
CA THR A 636 -2.18 -17.87 -11.16
C THR A 636 -1.15 -17.45 -10.10
N PRO A 637 0.16 -17.62 -10.37
CA PRO A 637 1.22 -17.02 -9.57
C PRO A 637 1.10 -15.50 -9.52
N ARG A 638 1.54 -14.88 -8.42
CA ARG A 638 1.58 -13.41 -8.34
C ARG A 638 2.54 -12.84 -9.40
N PRO A 639 2.17 -11.73 -10.05
CA PRO A 639 3.01 -11.08 -11.04
C PRO A 639 4.23 -10.40 -10.42
N ILE A 640 5.26 -10.22 -11.24
CA ILE A 640 6.40 -9.32 -10.95
C ILE A 640 6.34 -8.09 -11.85
N TYR A 641 6.91 -6.98 -11.38
CA TYR A 641 6.81 -5.68 -12.03
C TYR A 641 8.15 -5.16 -12.50
N ILE A 642 8.24 -4.89 -13.79
CA ILE A 642 9.27 -4.05 -14.39
C ILE A 642 8.85 -2.59 -14.18
N GLN A 643 9.80 -1.77 -13.75
CA GLN A 643 9.57 -0.37 -13.41
C GLN A 643 10.46 0.55 -14.25
N SER A 644 10.00 1.77 -14.50
CA SER A 644 10.74 2.73 -15.33
C SER A 644 12.14 3.05 -14.79
N ASN A 645 13.05 3.37 -15.70
CA ASN A 645 14.32 4.05 -15.40
C ASN A 645 14.29 5.46 -15.95
N PHE A 646 15.42 6.17 -15.85
CA PHE A 646 15.54 7.55 -16.28
C PHE A 646 16.72 7.74 -17.22
N LYS A 647 16.54 8.62 -18.20
CA LYS A 647 17.57 9.11 -19.11
C LYS A 647 17.68 10.62 -18.95
N ILE A 648 18.83 11.08 -18.46
CA ILE A 648 19.18 12.51 -18.52
C ILE A 648 19.73 12.78 -19.92
N GLU A 649 19.12 13.72 -20.63
CA GLU A 649 19.55 14.08 -21.99
C GLU A 649 20.91 14.79 -21.98
N ASN A 650 21.53 14.87 -23.16
CA ASN A 650 22.88 15.44 -23.32
C ASN A 650 22.99 16.90 -22.84
N ASP A 651 21.88 17.63 -22.78
CA ASP A 651 21.83 18.99 -22.27
C ASP A 651 21.94 19.10 -20.74
N GLN A 652 21.87 17.96 -20.02
CA GLN A 652 21.82 17.83 -18.56
C GLN A 652 20.70 18.63 -17.89
N LYS A 653 19.72 19.06 -18.68
CA LYS A 653 18.62 19.92 -18.25
C LYS A 653 17.27 19.28 -18.48
N THR A 654 17.20 18.24 -19.29
CA THR A 654 15.97 17.48 -19.50
C THR A 654 16.16 16.02 -19.10
N ILE A 655 15.07 15.42 -18.64
CA ILE A 655 15.03 14.04 -18.18
C ILE A 655 13.78 13.37 -18.74
N ASP A 656 13.96 12.16 -19.22
CA ASP A 656 12.90 11.30 -19.71
C ASP A 656 12.92 9.96 -18.95
N VAL A 657 11.84 9.20 -19.05
CA VAL A 657 11.74 7.85 -18.51
C VAL A 657 12.02 6.81 -19.60
N ILE A 658 12.66 5.72 -19.19
CA ILE A 658 12.95 4.56 -20.04
C ILE A 658 11.94 3.47 -19.69
N GLU A 659 11.25 2.96 -20.71
CA GLU A 659 10.34 1.83 -20.60
C GLU A 659 11.01 0.56 -21.17
N TYR A 660 10.58 -0.60 -20.67
CA TYR A 660 11.19 -1.89 -21.00
C TYR A 660 10.12 -2.87 -21.50
N GLU A 661 10.53 -3.83 -22.33
CA GLU A 661 9.64 -4.91 -22.76
C GLU A 661 9.22 -5.80 -21.58
N LYS A 662 8.00 -6.34 -21.62
CA LYS A 662 7.41 -7.19 -20.57
C LYS A 662 7.94 -8.63 -20.62
N THR A 663 9.25 -8.77 -20.59
CA THR A 663 9.95 -10.06 -20.71
C THR A 663 10.93 -10.25 -19.55
N THR A 664 11.44 -11.46 -19.37
CA THR A 664 12.54 -11.73 -18.42
C THR A 664 13.75 -10.84 -18.70
N ASP A 665 14.02 -10.63 -19.99
CA ASP A 665 15.17 -9.88 -20.47
C ASP A 665 14.97 -8.39 -20.21
N GLY A 666 13.76 -7.87 -20.45
CA GLY A 666 13.40 -6.50 -20.08
C GLY A 666 13.49 -6.25 -18.57
N MET A 667 13.09 -7.21 -17.74
CA MET A 667 13.25 -7.14 -16.28
C MET A 667 14.73 -7.02 -15.90
N ILE A 668 15.58 -7.94 -16.39
CA ILE A 668 17.02 -7.93 -16.11
C ILE A 668 17.67 -6.63 -16.62
N GLN A 669 17.40 -6.25 -17.87
CA GLN A 669 17.92 -5.02 -18.48
C GLN A 669 17.57 -3.79 -17.65
N SER A 670 16.33 -3.72 -17.13
CA SER A 670 15.91 -2.61 -16.28
C SER A 670 16.75 -2.50 -15.00
N PHE A 671 17.21 -3.60 -14.42
CA PHE A 671 18.08 -3.57 -13.24
C PHE A 671 19.54 -3.28 -13.61
N ILE A 672 20.04 -3.82 -14.73
CA ILE A 672 21.40 -3.54 -15.20
C ILE A 672 21.59 -2.05 -15.48
N GLU A 673 20.66 -1.41 -16.19
CA GLU A 673 20.75 0.02 -16.49
C GLU A 673 20.59 0.88 -15.23
N ARG A 674 19.74 0.45 -14.30
CA ARG A 674 19.49 1.15 -13.02
C ARG A 674 20.72 1.20 -12.13
N PHE A 675 21.53 0.14 -12.17
CA PHE A 675 22.71 -0.03 -11.31
C PHE A 675 24.04 -0.08 -12.09
N LYS A 676 24.07 0.44 -13.32
CA LYS A 676 25.27 0.40 -14.20
C LYS A 676 26.54 0.99 -13.55
N ASP A 677 26.37 2.07 -12.79
CA ASP A 677 27.45 2.81 -12.13
C ASP A 677 27.64 2.37 -10.66
N PHE A 678 26.87 1.38 -10.20
CA PHE A 678 26.95 0.85 -8.85
C PHE A 678 27.94 -0.32 -8.79
N SER A 679 28.76 -0.36 -7.73
CA SER A 679 29.65 -1.49 -7.43
C SER A 679 29.27 -2.11 -6.10
N MET A 680 28.79 -3.36 -6.14
CA MET A 680 28.35 -4.06 -4.95
C MET A 680 29.53 -4.54 -4.09
N GLU A 681 30.76 -4.64 -4.63
CA GLU A 681 31.98 -4.96 -3.88
C GLU A 681 32.22 -4.00 -2.70
N THR A 682 31.92 -2.70 -2.90
CA THR A 682 32.03 -1.70 -1.83
C THR A 682 30.96 -1.91 -0.75
N SER A 683 29.73 -2.26 -1.14
CA SER A 683 28.65 -2.57 -0.20
C SER A 683 28.92 -3.85 0.60
N LEU A 684 29.37 -4.91 -0.07
CA LEU A 684 29.69 -6.20 0.54
C LEU A 684 30.93 -6.14 1.45
N SER A 685 31.91 -5.29 1.12
CA SER A 685 33.12 -5.11 1.95
C SER A 685 32.91 -4.22 3.18
N VAL A 686 32.03 -3.21 3.08
CA VAL A 686 31.63 -2.36 4.22
C VAL A 686 30.63 -3.08 5.13
N GLY A 687 29.75 -3.88 4.54
CA GLY A 687 28.83 -4.78 5.21
C GLY A 687 29.52 -6.06 5.70
N ASN A 688 30.48 -5.96 6.63
CA ASN A 688 30.89 -7.10 7.46
C ASN A 688 29.68 -7.59 8.30
N HIS A 689 28.72 -8.23 7.64
CA HIS A 689 27.70 -9.09 8.19
C HIS A 689 28.40 -10.38 8.63
N SER A 690 29.25 -10.25 9.66
CA SER A 690 29.77 -11.39 10.39
C SER A 690 28.62 -12.00 11.19
N LEU A 691 27.89 -12.89 10.52
CA LEU A 691 27.05 -13.90 11.17
C LEU A 691 27.83 -15.18 11.47
N ILE A 692 29.12 -15.21 11.11
CA ILE A 692 30.07 -16.22 11.54
C ILE A 692 30.90 -15.57 12.66
N SER A 693 30.91 -16.22 13.82
CA SER A 693 31.71 -15.91 15.00
C SER A 693 33.08 -15.35 14.64
N ASN A 694 33.49 -14.26 15.31
CA ASN A 694 34.80 -13.62 15.17
C ASN A 694 35.95 -14.58 15.54
N SER A 695 36.35 -15.44 14.61
CA SER A 695 37.63 -16.14 14.68
C SER A 695 38.71 -15.21 14.14
N PHE A 696 39.61 -14.77 15.03
CA PHE A 696 40.79 -13.92 14.74
C PHE A 696 41.71 -14.47 13.61
N ILE A 697 41.48 -15.71 13.17
CA ILE A 697 42.23 -16.42 12.12
C ILE A 697 41.83 -15.94 10.71
N GLU A 698 40.56 -15.59 10.46
CA GLU A 698 40.09 -15.21 9.13
C GLU A 698 40.59 -13.82 8.68
N LYS A 699 40.76 -12.88 9.62
CA LYS A 699 41.37 -11.56 9.31
C LYS A 699 42.81 -11.68 8.80
N LYS A 700 43.56 -12.69 9.23
CA LYS A 700 44.92 -12.94 8.70
C LYS A 700 44.89 -13.56 7.31
N ILE A 701 43.91 -14.41 7.02
CA ILE A 701 43.78 -15.08 5.72
C ILE A 701 43.28 -14.09 4.64
N LEU A 702 42.31 -13.24 4.96
CA LEU A 702 41.78 -12.25 4.01
C LEU A 702 42.81 -11.14 3.69
N PHE A 703 43.60 -10.71 4.68
CA PHE A 703 44.71 -9.75 4.48
C PHE A 703 45.87 -10.34 3.65
N LEU A 704 46.07 -11.66 3.70
CA LEU A 704 47.08 -12.35 2.89
C LEU A 704 46.64 -12.50 1.43
N PHE A 705 45.34 -12.70 1.15
CA PHE A 705 44.82 -12.85 -0.22
C PHE A 705 44.73 -11.53 -0.99
N THR A 706 44.50 -10.40 -0.32
CA THR A 706 44.53 -9.08 -0.98
C THR A 706 45.93 -8.60 -1.34
N LYS A 707 46.98 -9.20 -0.77
CA LYS A 707 48.38 -8.76 -0.96
C LYS A 707 49.20 -9.68 -1.87
N TYR A 708 48.75 -10.92 -2.13
CA TYR A 708 49.46 -11.88 -2.97
C TYR A 708 48.49 -12.66 -3.87
N PRO A 709 48.45 -12.39 -5.20
CA PRO A 709 47.69 -13.20 -6.14
C PRO A 709 48.26 -14.63 -6.24
N PHE A 710 47.37 -15.60 -6.47
CA PHE A 710 47.55 -17.06 -6.41
C PHE A 710 48.57 -17.68 -7.40
N SER A 711 49.45 -16.88 -8.03
CA SER A 711 50.48 -17.36 -8.95
C SER A 711 51.80 -17.75 -8.27
N SER A 712 51.91 -17.64 -6.94
CA SER A 712 53.21 -17.76 -6.24
C SER A 712 53.33 -18.86 -5.16
N LEU A 713 52.31 -19.70 -4.94
CA LEU A 713 52.35 -20.75 -3.90
C LEU A 713 52.06 -22.15 -4.46
N LYS A 714 52.98 -22.66 -5.28
CA LYS A 714 53.16 -24.11 -5.49
C LYS A 714 54.61 -24.48 -5.18
N LYS A 715 54.89 -24.82 -3.91
CA LYS A 715 55.85 -25.86 -3.49
C LYS A 715 56.03 -25.88 -1.96
N LYS A 716 55.94 -27.09 -1.40
CA LYS A 716 56.26 -27.53 -0.01
C LYS A 716 55.22 -27.11 1.04
N THR A 717 54.82 -27.86 2.07
CA THR A 717 54.96 -29.26 2.57
C THR A 717 53.98 -29.36 3.76
N LYS A 718 53.09 -30.38 3.81
CA LYS A 718 52.94 -31.43 4.85
C LYS A 718 52.87 -31.01 6.35
N THR A 719 51.79 -31.50 6.99
CA THR A 719 51.53 -31.80 8.42
C THR A 719 51.36 -30.64 9.43
N PHE A 720 50.18 -30.56 10.03
CA PHE A 720 49.85 -29.82 11.25
C PHE A 720 49.31 -30.80 12.31
N PRO A 721 49.79 -30.77 13.56
CA PRO A 721 49.00 -31.19 14.71
C PRO A 721 48.63 -30.01 15.62
N LYS A 722 47.38 -30.03 16.08
CA LYS A 722 46.80 -29.21 17.15
C LYS A 722 47.52 -29.47 18.47
N THR A 723 47.90 -28.44 19.23
CA THR A 723 47.56 -28.25 20.67
C THR A 723 48.28 -27.04 21.30
N ILE A 724 47.63 -26.48 22.33
CA ILE A 724 48.09 -25.56 23.38
C ILE A 724 47.87 -24.05 23.17
N LEU A 725 46.64 -23.64 23.51
CA LEU A 725 46.32 -22.41 24.24
C LEU A 725 46.81 -22.53 25.69
N THR A 726 47.61 -21.58 26.21
CA THR A 726 47.28 -20.70 27.36
C THR A 726 48.48 -19.91 27.93
N LYS A 727 48.20 -18.62 28.25
CA LYS A 727 48.79 -17.74 29.29
C LYS A 727 50.28 -17.35 29.20
N THR A 728 50.58 -16.05 29.04
CA THR A 728 50.77 -15.04 30.13
C THR A 728 51.37 -13.72 29.58
N PHE A 729 51.06 -12.64 30.29
CA PHE A 729 51.27 -11.19 30.13
C PHE A 729 52.64 -10.60 29.71
N GLN A 730 52.53 -9.38 29.14
CA GLN A 730 53.40 -8.19 29.26
C GLN A 730 54.86 -8.22 28.78
N THR A 731 55.21 -7.37 27.80
CA THR A 731 56.01 -6.14 28.00
C THR A 731 56.42 -5.43 26.69
N LYS A 732 56.40 -4.08 26.74
CA LYS A 732 57.27 -3.08 26.07
C LYS A 732 57.30 -2.93 24.53
N ILE A 733 56.74 -1.82 24.04
CA ILE A 733 57.36 -0.97 23.01
C ILE A 733 57.10 0.51 23.34
N PRO A 734 58.14 1.36 23.56
CA PRO A 734 58.00 2.81 23.63
C PRO A 734 58.37 3.50 22.30
N ASN A 735 57.87 4.74 22.14
CA ASN A 735 58.28 5.80 21.20
C ASN A 735 57.86 5.73 19.72
N ILE A 736 56.69 6.33 19.42
CA ILE A 736 56.49 7.16 18.20
C ILE A 736 55.67 8.41 18.61
N LYS A 737 56.31 9.31 19.35
CA LYS A 737 56.03 10.74 19.34
C LYS A 737 57.37 11.39 19.04
N GLU A 738 57.36 12.38 18.15
CA GLU A 738 58.52 13.08 17.54
C GLU A 738 59.06 12.47 16.26
N ARG A 739 58.37 12.74 15.15
CA ARG A 739 58.98 13.47 14.02
C ARG A 739 57.91 14.00 13.05
N ILE A 740 57.76 15.33 13.11
CA ILE A 740 57.57 16.26 11.97
C ILE A 740 56.12 16.54 11.50
N LYS A 741 55.56 17.62 12.07
CA LYS A 741 54.93 18.77 11.38
C LYS A 741 55.84 20.00 11.66
N PRO A 742 55.73 21.21 11.05
CA PRO A 742 54.69 21.73 10.14
C PRO A 742 55.19 22.61 8.96
N ILE A 743 54.31 22.89 7.97
CA ILE A 743 54.16 24.23 7.37
C ILE A 743 52.65 24.51 7.25
N ILE A 744 52.20 25.61 7.86
CA ILE A 744 50.84 26.19 7.77
C ILE A 744 50.97 27.58 7.17
N LYS A 745 49.98 27.94 6.34
CA LYS A 745 49.35 29.26 6.04
C LYS A 745 49.20 29.36 4.52
N ILE A 746 48.04 29.69 3.95
CA ILE A 746 47.27 30.95 4.11
C ILE A 746 45.77 30.71 3.80
N LYS A 747 44.92 31.54 4.42
CA LYS A 747 43.45 31.62 4.33
C LYS A 747 42.96 32.28 3.02
N ASN A 748 41.76 31.89 2.60
CA ASN A 748 40.73 32.60 1.79
C ASN A 748 41.17 33.36 0.54
N ILE A 749 40.44 33.13 -0.57
CA ILE A 749 39.77 34.18 -1.37
C ILE A 749 38.89 33.49 -2.43
N ASN A 750 37.60 33.85 -2.43
CA ASN A 750 36.70 33.70 -3.57
C ASN A 750 37.19 34.61 -4.72
N SER A 751 36.97 34.15 -5.95
CA SER A 751 36.96 34.92 -7.21
C SER A 751 38.18 34.81 -8.14
N ILE A 752 37.83 34.70 -9.43
CA ILE A 752 38.63 34.95 -10.64
C ILE A 752 39.51 33.76 -11.07
N LEU A 753 39.06 33.01 -12.09
CA LEU A 753 39.60 33.13 -13.45
C LEU A 753 38.83 32.27 -14.47
N THR A 754 38.01 32.98 -15.24
CA THR A 754 37.58 32.69 -16.60
C THR A 754 38.74 32.52 -17.59
N LYS A 755 38.54 31.63 -18.59
CA LYS A 755 39.14 31.60 -19.95
C LYS A 755 40.66 31.29 -20.01
N GLU A 756 41.18 30.41 -20.88
CA GLU A 756 40.85 30.14 -22.29
C GLU A 756 41.61 28.88 -22.85
N CYS A 757 40.98 28.15 -23.78
CA CYS A 757 41.51 27.55 -25.04
C CYS A 757 42.65 26.47 -25.00
N LYS A 758 42.68 25.32 -25.73
CA LYS A 758 42.16 24.87 -27.05
C LYS A 758 42.16 23.32 -27.22
N GLN A 759 41.16 22.85 -27.97
CA GLN A 759 41.15 21.86 -29.09
C GLN A 759 41.83 20.47 -28.98
N VAL A 760 41.00 19.42 -29.06
CA VAL A 760 41.19 18.27 -29.98
C VAL A 760 39.82 17.91 -30.59
N ARG A 761 39.74 17.89 -31.93
CA ARG A 761 38.55 17.51 -32.72
C ARG A 761 38.52 16.00 -32.94
N PHE A 762 37.37 15.36 -32.72
CA PHE A 762 36.99 14.12 -33.41
C PHE A 762 35.59 14.32 -34.02
N TYR A 763 35.48 14.07 -35.33
CA TYR A 763 34.26 14.18 -36.12
C TYR A 763 33.29 13.03 -35.78
N THR A 764 32.04 13.35 -35.45
CA THR A 764 30.92 12.42 -35.60
C THR A 764 29.73 13.14 -36.23
N SER A 765 29.19 12.53 -37.27
CA SER A 765 28.07 12.98 -38.09
C SER A 765 26.75 12.93 -37.32
N ALA A 766 25.97 14.02 -37.36
CA ALA A 766 24.62 14.09 -36.82
C ALA A 766 23.66 13.14 -37.58
N PRO A 767 22.68 12.50 -36.90
CA PRO A 767 21.58 11.84 -37.58
C PRO A 767 20.65 12.88 -38.21
N THR A 768 20.30 12.68 -39.48
CA THR A 768 19.41 13.55 -40.24
C THR A 768 17.96 13.34 -39.80
N PRO A 769 17.14 14.41 -39.69
CA PRO A 769 15.72 14.29 -39.38
C PRO A 769 14.97 13.52 -40.49
N PRO A 770 13.85 12.84 -40.18
CA PRO A 770 13.07 12.11 -41.17
C PRO A 770 12.58 13.05 -42.29
N LYS A 771 12.70 12.60 -43.55
CA LYS A 771 12.33 13.39 -44.74
C LYS A 771 10.86 13.74 -44.71
N SER A 772 10.52 15.00 -45.01
CA SER A 772 9.12 15.43 -45.08
C SER A 772 8.39 14.79 -46.26
N LEU A 773 7.06 14.64 -46.20
CA LEU A 773 6.28 14.02 -47.29
C LEU A 773 6.44 14.81 -48.62
N TYR A 774 6.65 16.12 -48.54
CA TYR A 774 6.93 16.97 -49.71
C TYR A 774 8.28 16.64 -50.36
N GLU A 775 9.31 16.34 -49.56
CA GLU A 775 10.62 15.91 -50.04
C GLU A 775 10.58 14.51 -50.65
N ILE A 776 9.71 13.61 -50.14
CA ILE A 776 9.50 12.27 -50.71
C ILE A 776 8.88 12.37 -52.11
N LEU A 777 7.91 13.27 -52.33
CA LEU A 777 7.35 13.54 -53.65
C LEU A 777 8.20 14.50 -54.51
N GLY A 778 9.23 15.12 -53.94
CA GLY A 778 10.13 16.06 -54.63
C GLY A 778 9.44 17.36 -55.05
N VAL A 779 8.45 17.80 -54.29
CA VAL A 779 7.63 19.00 -54.55
C VAL A 779 7.79 20.03 -53.44
N SER A 780 7.55 21.30 -53.76
CA SER A 780 7.56 22.37 -52.75
C SER A 780 6.37 22.24 -51.80
N LYS A 781 6.49 22.72 -50.55
CA LYS A 781 5.37 22.83 -49.60
C LYS A 781 4.20 23.66 -50.14
N ASN A 782 4.46 24.57 -51.07
CA ASN A 782 3.45 25.41 -51.72
C ASN A 782 2.98 24.83 -53.07
N ALA A 783 3.34 23.59 -53.42
CA ALA A 783 2.95 22.98 -54.69
C ALA A 783 1.43 22.85 -54.79
N THR A 784 0.91 23.13 -55.98
CA THR A 784 -0.50 22.98 -56.33
C THR A 784 -0.89 21.50 -56.39
N LYS A 785 -2.18 21.22 -56.31
CA LYS A 785 -2.71 19.85 -56.33
C LYS A 785 -2.38 19.14 -57.64
N GLU A 786 -2.42 19.86 -58.75
CA GLU A 786 -1.99 19.37 -60.07
C GLU A 786 -0.50 19.00 -60.07
N GLU A 787 0.39 19.86 -59.54
CA GLU A 787 1.83 19.59 -59.48
C GLU A 787 2.18 18.37 -58.61
N ILE A 788 1.48 18.19 -57.48
CA ILE A 788 1.64 17.03 -56.60
C ILE A 788 1.21 15.74 -57.30
N LYS A 789 0.08 15.80 -58.02
CA LYS A 789 -0.45 14.67 -58.78
C LYS A 789 0.45 14.28 -59.96
N ASP A 790 0.95 15.25 -60.69
CA ASP A 790 1.84 15.00 -61.83
C ASP A 790 3.19 14.40 -61.37
N LYS A 791 3.77 14.91 -60.28
CA LYS A 791 5.00 14.35 -59.71
C LYS A 791 4.80 12.96 -59.13
N TYR A 792 3.66 12.69 -58.51
CA TYR A 792 3.30 11.35 -58.06
C TYR A 792 3.30 10.34 -59.22
N TYR A 793 2.61 10.64 -60.33
CA TYR A 793 2.56 9.73 -61.48
C TYR A 793 3.94 9.52 -62.13
N GLU A 794 4.77 10.57 -62.21
CA GLU A 794 6.15 10.46 -62.69
C GLU A 794 6.98 9.50 -61.81
N LEU A 795 6.88 9.64 -60.48
CA LEU A 795 7.60 8.83 -59.52
C LEU A 795 7.11 7.37 -59.47
N VAL A 796 5.80 7.14 -59.58
CA VAL A 796 5.24 5.79 -59.68
C VAL A 796 5.73 5.09 -60.94
N LYS A 797 5.70 5.77 -62.09
CA LYS A 797 6.17 5.21 -63.37
C LYS A 797 7.66 4.87 -63.33
N LYS A 798 8.46 5.67 -62.60
CA LYS A 798 9.92 5.47 -62.46
C LYS A 798 10.30 4.37 -61.46
N ASN A 799 9.45 4.08 -60.49
CA ASN A 799 9.71 3.09 -59.42
C ASN A 799 8.78 1.86 -59.49
N HIS A 800 8.11 1.62 -60.62
CA HIS A 800 7.29 0.41 -60.78
C HIS A 800 8.17 -0.85 -60.79
N PRO A 801 7.81 -1.94 -60.08
CA PRO A 801 8.63 -3.15 -60.01
C PRO A 801 8.93 -3.77 -61.39
N ASP A 802 7.97 -3.70 -62.31
CA ASP A 802 8.09 -4.32 -63.66
C ASP A 802 9.15 -3.68 -64.56
N ILE A 803 9.61 -2.47 -64.27
CA ILE A 803 10.67 -1.81 -65.05
C ILE A 803 12.07 -2.04 -64.45
N GLN A 804 12.18 -2.69 -63.28
CA GLN A 804 13.46 -2.96 -62.63
C GLN A 804 14.02 -4.33 -63.04
N LYS A 805 15.32 -4.37 -63.35
CA LYS A 805 15.97 -5.54 -63.98
C LYS A 805 16.39 -6.64 -63.00
N THR A 806 16.52 -6.36 -61.71
CA THR A 806 17.00 -7.33 -60.71
C THR A 806 16.06 -7.40 -59.50
N GLU A 807 16.03 -8.55 -58.82
CA GLU A 807 15.09 -8.79 -57.72
C GLU A 807 15.37 -7.97 -56.47
N LYS A 808 16.63 -7.57 -56.28
CA LYS A 808 17.03 -6.64 -55.23
C LYS A 808 16.52 -5.22 -55.52
N ASP A 809 16.58 -4.80 -56.79
CA ASP A 809 16.10 -3.47 -57.21
C ASP A 809 14.58 -3.41 -57.24
N LYS A 810 13.87 -4.50 -57.59
CA LYS A 810 12.41 -4.59 -57.48
C LYS A 810 11.94 -4.40 -56.05
N LYS A 811 12.62 -5.02 -55.08
CA LYS A 811 12.29 -4.89 -53.66
C LYS A 811 12.52 -3.46 -53.14
N LEU A 812 13.65 -2.86 -53.50
CA LEU A 812 13.95 -1.46 -53.14
C LEU A 812 13.01 -0.46 -53.84
N ALA A 813 12.58 -0.76 -55.07
CA ALA A 813 11.61 0.04 -55.80
C ALA A 813 10.20 -0.09 -55.19
N ALA A 814 9.80 -1.28 -54.73
CA ALA A 814 8.54 -1.48 -54.01
C ALA A 814 8.50 -0.72 -52.68
N GLU A 815 9.60 -0.71 -51.93
CA GLU A 815 9.74 0.08 -50.68
C GLU A 815 9.62 1.58 -50.96
N LYS A 816 10.32 2.11 -51.97
CA LYS A 816 10.19 3.52 -52.39
C LYS A 816 8.80 3.86 -52.91
N LEU A 817 8.17 2.95 -53.64
CA LEU A 817 6.83 3.15 -54.18
C LEU A 817 5.78 3.24 -53.06
N ALA A 818 5.94 2.47 -51.99
CA ALA A 818 5.10 2.56 -50.80
C ALA A 818 5.23 3.93 -50.11
N GLU A 819 6.46 4.46 -50.00
CA GLU A 819 6.70 5.82 -49.47
C GLU A 819 6.07 6.91 -50.35
N ILE A 820 6.20 6.80 -51.68
CA ILE A 820 5.60 7.73 -52.65
C ILE A 820 4.06 7.69 -52.59
N ASN A 821 3.47 6.50 -52.48
CA ASN A 821 2.02 6.33 -52.36
C ASN A 821 1.47 6.93 -51.08
N ASN A 822 2.14 6.69 -49.94
CA ASN A 822 1.74 7.26 -48.65
C ASN A 822 1.82 8.79 -48.66
N ALA A 823 2.92 9.34 -49.20
CA ALA A 823 3.06 10.79 -49.33
C ALA A 823 1.96 11.40 -50.21
N PHE A 824 1.57 10.76 -51.32
CA PHE A 824 0.48 11.24 -52.17
C PHE A 824 -0.90 11.06 -51.55
N GLU A 825 -1.15 10.02 -50.77
CA GLU A 825 -2.44 9.83 -50.09
C GLU A 825 -2.74 10.97 -49.12
N ILE A 826 -1.71 11.48 -48.45
CA ILE A 826 -1.81 12.59 -47.50
C ILE A 826 -1.78 13.93 -48.24
N LEU A 827 -0.80 14.16 -49.12
CA LEU A 827 -0.62 15.46 -49.78
C LEU A 827 -1.57 15.70 -50.97
N GLY A 828 -2.13 14.65 -51.56
CA GLY A 828 -3.08 14.72 -52.66
C GLY A 828 -4.53 14.98 -52.22
N ASN A 829 -4.81 14.91 -50.91
CA ASN A 829 -6.10 15.24 -50.31
C ASN A 829 -5.98 16.54 -49.49
N ASP A 830 -6.83 17.53 -49.78
CA ASP A 830 -6.69 18.88 -49.24
C ASP A 830 -6.86 18.93 -47.71
N GLU A 831 -7.78 18.13 -47.15
CA GLU A 831 -8.04 18.08 -45.70
C GLU A 831 -6.91 17.34 -44.96
N LYS A 832 -6.44 16.21 -45.50
CA LYS A 832 -5.30 15.47 -44.94
C LYS A 832 -3.99 16.26 -45.03
N ARG A 833 -3.76 16.98 -46.13
CA ARG A 833 -2.60 17.88 -46.29
C ARG A 833 -2.64 19.01 -45.27
N GLN A 834 -3.80 19.63 -45.07
CA GLN A 834 -3.97 20.71 -44.11
C GLN A 834 -3.73 20.24 -42.66
N ASN A 835 -4.22 19.04 -42.31
CA ASN A 835 -3.94 18.41 -41.01
C ASN A 835 -2.46 18.05 -40.86
N TYR A 836 -1.82 17.49 -41.89
CA TYR A 836 -0.38 17.20 -41.89
C TYR A 836 0.48 18.47 -41.72
N ASP A 837 0.12 19.56 -42.39
CA ASP A 837 0.80 20.85 -42.27
C ASP A 837 0.59 21.48 -40.89
N MET A 838 -0.58 21.29 -40.27
CA MET A 838 -0.85 21.70 -38.88
C MET A 838 -0.10 20.83 -37.85
N GLU A 839 -0.06 19.51 -38.03
CA GLU A 839 0.64 18.56 -37.14
C GLU A 839 2.17 18.76 -37.13
N GLN A 840 2.78 19.16 -38.25
CA GLN A 840 4.21 19.53 -38.30
C GLN A 840 4.55 20.80 -37.48
N SER A 841 3.53 21.60 -37.10
CA SER A 841 3.70 22.83 -36.31
C SER A 841 3.50 22.63 -34.80
N GLN A 842 3.12 21.42 -34.34
CA GLN A 842 2.99 21.07 -32.92
C GLN A 842 3.51 19.65 -32.67
N SER A 843 4.71 19.53 -32.10
CA SER A 843 5.37 18.24 -31.88
C SER A 843 4.94 17.59 -30.56
N HIS A 844 4.11 16.54 -30.66
CA HIS A 844 4.24 15.20 -30.07
C HIS A 844 3.02 14.38 -30.58
N SER A 845 3.02 13.09 -30.93
CA SER A 845 3.75 11.88 -30.55
C SER A 845 3.26 10.75 -31.49
N LYS A 846 3.84 9.54 -31.47
CA LYS A 846 3.09 8.32 -31.84
C LYS A 846 3.76 7.04 -31.35
N PHE A 847 2.94 5.98 -31.35
CA PHE A 847 3.17 4.55 -31.04
C PHE A 847 2.88 4.16 -29.59
N GLY A 848 2.13 3.11 -29.25
CA GLY A 848 1.51 2.01 -30.00
C GLY A 848 1.88 0.69 -29.33
N PHE A 849 1.00 0.04 -28.56
CA PHE A 849 1.32 -1.23 -27.88
C PHE A 849 0.09 -2.11 -27.64
N GLY A 850 0.24 -3.42 -27.89
CA GLY A 850 -0.78 -4.45 -27.71
C GLY A 850 -0.44 -5.40 -26.56
N PHE A 851 -1.45 -5.98 -25.91
CA PHE A 851 -1.40 -6.97 -24.81
C PHE A 851 -2.84 -7.45 -24.49
N GLY A 852 -3.06 -8.55 -23.75
CA GLY A 852 -4.28 -8.68 -22.93
C GLY A 852 -4.51 -9.85 -21.99
N ALA A 853 -4.84 -9.64 -20.68
CA ALA A 853 -5.31 -10.35 -19.42
C ALA A 853 -4.53 -11.22 -18.31
N ASN A 854 -4.74 -11.03 -16.99
CA ASN A 854 -4.87 -12.10 -15.96
C ASN A 854 -5.07 -11.56 -14.52
N GLN A 855 -6.20 -11.98 -13.95
CA GLN A 855 -6.57 -12.35 -12.56
C GLN A 855 -6.31 -11.46 -11.34
N ASP A 856 -5.33 -10.57 -11.28
CA ASP A 856 -4.81 -10.18 -9.96
C ASP A 856 -5.22 -8.74 -9.51
N ILE A 857 -5.98 -8.01 -10.32
CA ILE A 857 -6.26 -6.57 -10.17
C ILE A 857 -7.04 -6.25 -8.90
N PHE A 858 -8.07 -7.02 -8.57
CA PHE A 858 -9.05 -6.61 -7.56
C PHE A 858 -8.70 -7.02 -6.13
N SER A 859 -7.77 -7.98 -5.93
CA SER A 859 -7.29 -8.28 -4.56
C SER A 859 -6.56 -7.07 -3.95
N GLY A 860 -6.11 -6.14 -4.79
CA GLY A 860 -5.39 -4.96 -4.37
C GLY A 860 -6.20 -3.77 -3.95
N PHE A 861 -7.30 -3.56 -4.66
CA PHE A 861 -8.35 -2.66 -4.26
C PHE A 861 -8.91 -3.07 -2.88
N ASN A 862 -8.95 -4.38 -2.60
CA ASN A 862 -9.43 -4.94 -1.36
C ASN A 862 -8.53 -4.68 -0.12
N ASP A 863 -7.21 -4.55 -0.28
CA ASP A 863 -6.29 -4.20 0.81
C ASP A 863 -6.32 -2.68 1.11
N PHE A 864 -6.57 -1.86 0.10
CA PHE A 864 -6.80 -0.40 0.22
C PHE A 864 -8.05 -0.08 1.05
N PHE A 865 -9.17 -0.78 0.79
CA PHE A 865 -10.40 -0.58 1.57
C PHE A 865 -10.29 -1.04 3.02
N ARG A 866 -9.40 -2.00 3.33
CA ARG A 866 -9.11 -2.40 4.72
C ARG A 866 -8.50 -1.25 5.54
N SER A 867 -7.81 -0.31 4.88
CA SER A 867 -7.31 0.95 5.47
C SER A 867 -8.27 2.13 5.33
N PHE A 868 -9.25 2.09 4.43
CA PHE A 868 -10.26 3.13 4.26
C PHE A 868 -11.46 2.95 5.21
N THR A 869 -11.89 1.71 5.46
CA THR A 869 -13.01 1.38 6.35
C THR A 869 -12.58 1.02 7.78
N GLY A 870 -11.28 0.86 8.01
CA GLY A 870 -10.68 0.69 9.33
C GLY A 870 -10.22 2.03 9.89
N GLN A 871 -11.14 2.78 10.51
CA GLN A 871 -10.89 3.99 11.32
C GLN A 871 -10.88 5.34 10.55
N ALA A 872 -12.01 5.69 9.93
CA ALA A 872 -12.40 7.08 9.66
C ALA A 872 -13.84 7.27 10.19
N HIS A 873 -14.04 7.83 11.38
CA HIS A 873 -14.36 9.26 11.53
C HIS A 873 -15.28 9.81 10.41
N THR A 874 -16.55 9.40 10.41
CA THR A 874 -17.64 10.24 9.92
C THR A 874 -17.84 11.40 10.92
N GLY A 875 -16.87 12.32 10.91
CA GLY A 875 -17.02 13.63 11.52
C GLY A 875 -17.73 14.52 10.52
N THR A 876 -19.01 14.78 10.77
CA THR A 876 -19.79 15.89 10.23
C THR A 876 -18.95 17.16 10.08
N SER A 877 -18.54 17.49 8.86
CA SER A 877 -18.10 18.83 8.47
C SER A 877 -19.32 19.63 8.00
N ASN A 878 -19.99 20.24 8.98
CA ASN A 878 -20.78 21.44 8.74
C ASN A 878 -19.82 22.55 8.29
N THR A 879 -19.69 22.75 6.98
CA THR A 879 -19.14 24.00 6.41
C THR A 879 -20.08 24.53 5.35
N ALA A 880 -21.19 25.10 5.82
CA ALA A 880 -21.97 26.07 5.07
C ALA A 880 -21.12 27.35 4.87
N TYR A 881 -20.85 27.70 3.62
CA TYR A 881 -20.53 29.06 3.21
C TYR A 881 -21.55 29.50 2.16
N GLY A 882 -22.58 30.20 2.63
CA GLY A 882 -23.42 31.08 1.85
C GLY A 882 -23.63 32.36 2.65
N HIS A 883 -23.26 33.50 2.06
CA HIS A 883 -23.55 34.88 2.46
C HIS A 883 -23.00 35.42 3.79
N ALA A 884 -22.03 36.34 3.65
CA ALA A 884 -21.61 37.26 4.69
C ALA A 884 -22.75 38.21 5.08
N ASN A 885 -23.19 38.10 6.33
CA ASN A 885 -23.65 39.23 7.14
C ASN A 885 -23.28 39.00 8.62
N GLU A 886 -22.53 39.96 9.16
CA GLU A 886 -22.20 40.31 10.55
C GLU A 886 -22.65 39.41 11.75
N THR A 887 -22.38 38.11 11.75
CA THR A 887 -22.49 37.28 12.98
C THR A 887 -21.26 36.40 13.20
N GLY A 888 -20.80 36.33 14.46
CA GLY A 888 -19.57 35.63 14.85
C GLY A 888 -19.63 34.11 14.60
N ARG A 889 -18.49 33.49 14.31
CA ARG A 889 -18.41 32.07 13.94
C ARG A 889 -18.01 31.24 15.16
N ARG A 890 -18.80 30.20 15.48
CA ARG A 890 -18.52 29.26 16.58
C ARG A 890 -17.13 28.65 16.43
N GLY A 891 -16.45 28.47 17.55
CA GLY A 891 -15.11 27.89 17.58
C GLY A 891 -15.14 26.36 17.43
N GLU A 892 -13.98 25.81 17.10
CA GLU A 892 -13.82 24.38 16.83
C GLU A 892 -13.94 23.54 18.10
N ASP A 893 -14.49 22.33 17.95
CA ASP A 893 -14.53 21.35 19.02
C ASP A 893 -13.13 20.79 19.32
N ILE A 894 -12.90 20.37 20.56
CA ILE A 894 -11.66 19.75 21.01
C ILE A 894 -11.94 18.29 21.36
N ARG A 895 -11.06 17.37 20.96
CA ARG A 895 -11.15 15.96 21.36
C ARG A 895 -9.92 15.60 22.19
N VAL A 896 -10.14 15.04 23.38
CA VAL A 896 -9.07 14.60 24.30
C VAL A 896 -9.28 13.13 24.59
N ARG A 897 -8.26 12.31 24.41
CA ARG A 897 -8.30 10.91 24.83
C ARG A 897 -7.89 10.78 26.29
N LEU A 898 -8.69 10.08 27.09
CA LEU A 898 -8.40 9.77 28.48
C LEU A 898 -8.34 8.26 28.65
N GLU A 899 -7.18 7.78 29.09
CA GLU A 899 -6.97 6.37 29.38
C GLU A 899 -7.42 6.02 30.79
N VAL A 900 -8.11 4.89 30.94
CA VAL A 900 -8.72 4.42 32.19
C VAL A 900 -8.43 2.94 32.36
N ASP A 901 -8.10 2.51 33.57
CA ASP A 901 -7.87 1.09 33.82
C ASP A 901 -9.19 0.31 33.77
N PHE A 902 -9.14 -0.97 33.38
CA PHE A 902 -10.32 -1.83 33.28
C PHE A 902 -11.24 -1.75 34.51
N MET A 903 -10.67 -1.88 35.71
CA MET A 903 -11.44 -1.84 36.96
C MET A 903 -12.01 -0.45 37.26
N GLU A 904 -11.33 0.62 36.85
CA GLU A 904 -11.83 1.98 36.95
C GLU A 904 -13.00 2.22 35.99
N ALA A 905 -12.95 1.66 34.77
CA ALA A 905 -14.05 1.71 33.83
C ALA A 905 -15.26 0.88 34.31
N VAL A 906 -15.01 -0.28 34.92
CA VAL A 906 -16.04 -1.16 35.48
C VAL A 906 -16.75 -0.55 36.69
N LYS A 907 -16.03 0.18 37.56
CA LYS A 907 -16.59 0.74 38.81
C LYS A 907 -16.96 2.23 38.70
N GLY A 908 -16.48 2.91 37.66
CA GLY A 908 -16.50 4.36 37.56
C GLY A 908 -15.42 5.01 38.44
N CYS A 909 -14.95 6.18 38.06
CA CYS A 909 -13.97 6.95 38.83
C CYS A 909 -14.06 8.45 38.50
N THR A 910 -13.33 9.29 39.22
CA THR A 910 -13.16 10.71 38.87
C THR A 910 -11.74 10.93 38.39
N LYS A 911 -11.57 11.61 37.25
CA LYS A 911 -10.26 11.93 36.67
C LYS A 911 -10.18 13.42 36.34
N GLU A 912 -8.98 13.96 36.36
CA GLU A 912 -8.72 15.32 35.86
C GLU A 912 -7.93 15.26 34.56
N ILE A 913 -8.36 16.04 33.58
CA ILE A 913 -7.64 16.24 32.31
C ILE A 913 -7.19 17.68 32.17
N ARG A 914 -6.04 17.87 31.53
CA ARG A 914 -5.56 19.19 31.13
C ARG A 914 -5.48 19.24 29.62
N TYR A 915 -6.11 20.24 29.02
CA TYR A 915 -6.16 20.38 27.57
C TYR A 915 -5.99 21.83 27.12
N PRO A 916 -5.31 22.07 26.00
CA PRO A 916 -5.17 23.41 25.46
C PRO A 916 -6.44 23.81 24.71
N ARG A 917 -6.92 25.05 24.91
CA ARG A 917 -7.98 25.65 24.09
C ARG A 917 -7.69 27.11 23.79
N ASN A 918 -8.13 27.58 22.63
CA ASN A 918 -8.11 29.00 22.29
C ASN A 918 -9.18 29.74 23.09
N ILE A 919 -8.79 30.78 23.81
CA ILE A 919 -9.69 31.69 24.53
C ILE A 919 -9.60 33.08 23.93
N ARG A 920 -10.63 33.90 24.19
CA ARG A 920 -10.65 35.31 23.78
C ARG A 920 -9.48 36.03 24.44
N CYS A 921 -8.69 36.77 23.66
CA CYS A 921 -7.59 37.54 24.21
C CYS A 921 -8.15 38.62 25.15
N GLU A 922 -7.86 38.50 26.44
CA GLU A 922 -8.37 39.40 27.48
C GLU A 922 -7.96 40.86 27.25
N LYS A 923 -6.78 41.09 26.65
CA LYS A 923 -6.25 42.44 26.46
C LYS A 923 -6.99 43.23 25.38
N CYS A 924 -7.25 42.61 24.22
CA CYS A 924 -7.96 43.26 23.12
C CYS A 924 -9.44 42.86 23.02
N ILE A 925 -9.89 41.98 23.91
CA ILE A 925 -11.26 41.46 23.97
C ILE A 925 -11.67 40.93 22.58
N GLY A 926 -10.80 40.16 21.92
CA GLY A 926 -11.11 39.55 20.61
C GLY A 926 -11.00 40.46 19.39
N THR A 927 -10.63 41.73 19.54
CA THR A 927 -10.55 42.68 18.41
C THR A 927 -9.25 42.58 17.61
N GLY A 928 -8.21 41.95 18.15
CA GLY A 928 -6.88 41.90 17.54
C GLY A 928 -6.10 43.23 17.59
N SER A 929 -6.75 44.34 17.94
CA SER A 929 -6.14 45.68 18.04
C SER A 929 -5.66 45.99 19.46
N GLU A 930 -4.59 46.77 19.58
CA GLU A 930 -4.20 47.32 20.89
C GLU A 930 -5.32 48.25 21.41
N PRO A 931 -5.74 48.15 22.69
CA PRO A 931 -6.80 49.00 23.23
C PRO A 931 -6.54 50.49 22.98
N GLY A 932 -7.54 51.20 22.46
CA GLY A 932 -7.45 52.64 22.14
C GLY A 932 -6.92 52.98 20.74
N THR A 933 -6.63 51.98 19.89
CA THR A 933 -6.19 52.19 18.50
C THR A 933 -7.31 51.88 17.49
N LYS A 934 -7.29 52.53 16.32
CA LYS A 934 -8.42 52.45 15.39
C LYS A 934 -8.34 51.17 14.54
N VAL A 935 -9.49 50.52 14.40
CA VAL A 935 -9.71 49.42 13.45
C VAL A 935 -10.58 49.96 12.34
N THR A 936 -10.03 50.11 11.13
CA THR A 936 -10.77 50.61 9.98
C THR A 936 -11.15 49.46 9.04
N LYS A 937 -12.22 49.65 8.28
CA LYS A 937 -12.62 48.70 7.23
C LYS A 937 -11.54 48.67 6.15
N CYS A 938 -11.16 47.50 5.66
CA CYS A 938 -10.14 47.41 4.61
C CYS A 938 -10.66 48.01 3.31
N ASP A 939 -10.00 49.05 2.81
CA ASP A 939 -10.43 49.78 1.62
C ASP A 939 -10.33 48.92 0.34
N THR A 940 -9.35 48.01 0.28
CA THR A 940 -9.08 47.16 -0.90
C THR A 940 -10.14 46.09 -1.14
N CYS A 941 -10.63 45.43 -0.10
CA CYS A 941 -11.72 44.44 -0.20
C CYS A 941 -13.08 44.98 0.23
N LYS A 942 -13.16 46.27 0.58
CA LYS A 942 -14.34 46.91 1.18
C LYS A 942 -14.90 46.07 2.34
N GLY A 943 -14.01 45.56 3.19
CA GLY A 943 -14.34 44.79 4.38
C GLY A 943 -14.80 43.34 4.20
N THR A 944 -14.80 42.82 2.98
CA THR A 944 -15.20 41.43 2.70
C THR A 944 -14.09 40.41 3.02
N GLY A 945 -12.84 40.86 3.17
CA GLY A 945 -11.68 39.99 3.41
C GLY A 945 -11.08 39.40 2.13
N TYR A 946 -11.77 39.45 1.01
CA TYR A 946 -11.36 38.83 -0.26
C TYR A 946 -11.52 39.81 -1.42
N VAL A 947 -10.75 39.61 -2.49
CA VAL A 947 -10.86 40.37 -3.74
C VAL A 947 -11.24 39.39 -4.85
N VAL A 948 -12.17 39.81 -5.72
CA VAL A 948 -12.62 39.00 -6.86
C VAL A 948 -11.95 39.52 -8.12
N GLY A 949 -11.27 38.64 -8.85
CA GLY A 949 -10.68 38.90 -10.16
C GLY A 949 -11.40 38.13 -11.26
N SER A 950 -11.40 38.68 -12.48
CA SER A 950 -11.98 38.04 -13.66
C SER A 950 -10.91 37.86 -14.73
N ASN A 951 -10.76 36.63 -15.24
CA ASN A 951 -10.04 36.37 -16.49
C ASN A 951 -11.05 35.78 -17.49
N GLY A 952 -11.68 36.66 -18.28
CA GLY A 952 -12.75 36.26 -19.20
C GLY A 952 -13.99 35.75 -18.45
N VAL A 953 -14.52 34.59 -18.85
CA VAL A 953 -15.80 34.04 -18.36
C VAL A 953 -15.71 33.47 -16.93
N PHE A 954 -14.52 33.39 -16.34
CA PHE A 954 -14.28 32.85 -15.00
C PHE A 954 -13.95 33.95 -13.98
N HIS A 955 -14.63 33.88 -12.83
CA HIS A 955 -14.35 34.70 -11.66
C HIS A 955 -13.60 33.86 -10.61
N TYR A 956 -12.50 34.38 -10.10
CA TYR A 956 -11.76 33.76 -8.99
C TYR A 956 -11.73 34.72 -7.80
N GLN A 957 -11.84 34.17 -6.60
CA GLN A 957 -11.79 34.92 -5.34
C GLN A 957 -10.47 34.60 -4.63
N SER A 958 -9.67 35.61 -4.35
CA SER A 958 -8.43 35.47 -3.58
C SER A 958 -8.52 36.26 -2.26
N PRO A 959 -7.86 35.81 -1.18
CA PRO A 959 -7.76 36.59 0.05
C PRO A 959 -7.16 37.96 -0.25
N CYS A 960 -7.74 39.01 0.32
CA CYS A 960 -7.26 40.37 0.11
C CYS A 960 -5.82 40.48 0.60
N ASN A 961 -4.91 40.82 -0.30
CA ASN A 961 -3.49 40.96 -0.03
C ASN A 961 -3.16 42.08 0.98
N VAL A 962 -4.10 42.99 1.27
CA VAL A 962 -3.90 44.12 2.21
C VAL A 962 -4.35 43.78 3.64
N CYS A 963 -5.44 43.03 3.81
CA CYS A 963 -5.93 42.65 5.15
C CYS A 963 -5.80 41.15 5.46
N HIS A 964 -5.22 40.37 4.54
CA HIS A 964 -5.00 38.92 4.68
C HIS A 964 -6.26 38.15 5.11
N GLY A 965 -7.41 38.42 4.48
CA GLY A 965 -8.66 37.74 4.83
C GLY A 965 -9.48 38.37 5.96
N THR A 966 -8.94 39.30 6.74
CA THR A 966 -9.60 39.80 7.97
C THR A 966 -10.69 40.87 7.72
N GLY A 967 -10.75 41.47 6.54
CA GLY A 967 -11.67 42.57 6.20
C GLY A 967 -11.41 43.88 6.94
N LYS A 968 -10.42 43.93 7.86
CA LYS A 968 -10.14 45.08 8.71
C LYS A 968 -8.65 45.43 8.68
N LYS A 969 -8.35 46.72 8.68
CA LYS A 969 -6.98 47.24 8.81
C LYS A 969 -6.78 47.65 10.27
N ILE A 970 -5.87 46.97 10.94
CA ILE A 970 -5.51 47.23 12.33
C ILE A 970 -4.33 48.21 12.34
N GLU A 971 -4.51 49.38 12.94
CA GLU A 971 -3.46 50.40 13.03
C GLU A 971 -2.29 49.93 13.91
N LYS A 972 -2.59 49.29 15.03
CA LYS A 972 -1.59 48.70 15.93
C LYS A 972 -2.06 47.35 16.46
N TYR A 973 -1.37 46.29 16.07
CA TYR A 973 -1.68 44.93 16.52
C TYR A 973 -1.53 44.81 18.04
N CYS A 974 -2.47 44.11 18.68
CA CYS A 974 -2.45 43.85 20.11
C CYS A 974 -1.17 43.08 20.48
N SER A 975 -0.40 43.62 21.41
CA SER A 975 0.84 43.01 21.91
C SER A 975 0.68 41.63 22.55
N LYS A 976 -0.50 41.29 23.13
CA LYS A 976 -0.75 39.99 23.79
C LYS A 976 -1.08 38.85 22.81
N CYS A 977 -1.85 39.12 21.75
CA CYS A 977 -2.27 38.11 20.76
C CYS A 977 -1.67 38.31 19.36
N LYS A 978 -0.85 39.35 19.19
CA LYS A 978 -0.20 39.74 17.94
C LYS A 978 -1.16 39.88 16.75
N GLY A 979 -2.36 40.43 16.98
CA GLY A 979 -3.34 40.68 15.93
C GLY A 979 -4.43 39.62 15.76
N THR A 980 -4.30 38.46 16.39
CA THR A 980 -5.22 37.31 16.16
C THR A 980 -6.53 37.38 16.93
N GLY A 981 -6.60 38.16 18.02
CA GLY A 981 -7.78 38.24 18.88
C GLY A 981 -7.98 37.05 19.82
N LEU A 982 -7.22 35.96 19.66
CA LEU A 982 -7.31 34.72 20.45
C LEU A 982 -5.95 34.38 21.09
N PHE A 983 -5.97 33.59 22.15
CA PHE A 983 -4.76 33.08 22.83
C PHE A 983 -5.00 31.67 23.34
N THR A 984 -4.03 30.76 23.19
CA THR A 984 -4.15 29.38 23.66
C THR A 984 -3.87 29.27 25.17
N SER A 985 -4.89 28.92 25.96
CA SER A 985 -4.82 28.64 27.40
C SER A 985 -4.82 27.13 27.66
N LYS A 986 -4.19 26.68 28.76
CA LYS A 986 -4.29 25.29 29.23
C LYS A 986 -5.35 25.23 30.33
N GLU A 987 -6.49 24.64 30.02
CA GLU A 987 -7.60 24.46 30.97
C GLU A 987 -7.50 23.10 31.67
N THR A 988 -7.95 23.03 32.93
CA THR A 988 -8.09 21.77 33.67
C THR A 988 -9.57 21.47 33.87
N LEU A 989 -9.98 20.23 33.60
CA LEU A 989 -11.35 19.76 33.77
C LEU A 989 -11.35 18.47 34.58
N SER A 990 -12.08 18.48 35.69
CA SER A 990 -12.41 17.28 36.46
C SER A 990 -13.69 16.67 35.90
N LEU A 991 -13.65 15.38 35.58
CA LEU A 991 -14.78 14.63 35.03
C LEU A 991 -15.03 13.33 35.78
N GLN A 992 -16.30 12.98 35.88
CA GLN A 992 -16.75 11.72 36.45
C GLN A 992 -16.96 10.70 35.32
N ILE A 993 -16.20 9.62 35.39
CA ILE A 993 -16.26 8.49 34.48
C ILE A 993 -17.36 7.55 34.98
N PRO A 994 -18.43 7.33 34.20
CA PRO A 994 -19.54 6.49 34.64
C PRO A 994 -19.14 5.02 34.74
N GLN A 995 -19.80 4.32 35.65
CA GLN A 995 -19.66 2.88 35.81
C GLN A 995 -20.06 2.14 34.53
N GLY A 996 -19.20 1.20 34.10
CA GLY A 996 -19.43 0.37 32.92
C GLY A 996 -19.16 1.08 31.60
N ILE A 997 -18.46 2.22 31.61
CA ILE A 997 -18.03 2.93 30.40
C ILE A 997 -17.17 2.02 29.53
N ASP A 998 -17.34 2.06 28.22
CA ASP A 998 -16.56 1.27 27.27
C ASP A 998 -15.53 2.13 26.51
N SER A 999 -14.55 1.46 25.91
CA SER A 999 -13.58 2.09 25.03
C SER A 999 -14.27 2.81 23.88
N ASN A 1000 -13.71 3.95 23.49
CA ASN A 1000 -14.19 4.88 22.46
C ASN A 1000 -15.51 5.61 22.77
N GLN A 1001 -16.08 5.47 23.97
CA GLN A 1001 -17.19 6.32 24.40
C GLN A 1001 -16.70 7.74 24.72
N ALA A 1002 -17.42 8.76 24.23
CA ALA A 1002 -17.09 10.17 24.42
C ALA A 1002 -17.98 10.82 25.49
N ILE A 1003 -17.35 11.55 26.41
CA ILE A 1003 -18.04 12.39 27.40
C ILE A 1003 -17.97 13.85 26.90
N PRO A 1004 -19.10 14.43 26.43
CA PRO A 1004 -19.13 15.78 25.90
C PRO A 1004 -19.21 16.84 27.02
N PHE A 1005 -18.52 17.96 26.81
CA PHE A 1005 -18.57 19.14 27.65
C PHE A 1005 -18.82 20.36 26.75
N ALA A 1006 -20.03 20.90 26.83
CA ALA A 1006 -20.46 22.02 25.99
C ALA A 1006 -19.62 23.29 26.24
N GLN A 1007 -19.31 24.02 25.17
CA GLN A 1007 -18.56 25.30 25.18
C GLN A 1007 -17.16 25.25 25.83
N LYS A 1008 -16.60 24.05 25.99
CA LYS A 1008 -15.26 23.80 26.53
C LYS A 1008 -14.20 23.62 25.43
N GLY A 1009 -14.58 23.62 24.16
CA GLY A 1009 -13.71 23.67 22.98
C GLY A 1009 -13.08 25.04 22.73
N ASN A 1010 -12.60 25.27 21.51
CA ASN A 1010 -11.96 26.53 21.12
C ASN A 1010 -12.96 27.69 21.07
N GLN A 1011 -12.55 28.90 21.43
CA GLN A 1011 -13.36 30.11 21.32
C GLN A 1011 -13.57 30.49 19.85
N GLY A 1012 -14.81 30.84 19.49
CA GLY A 1012 -15.18 31.35 18.18
C GLY A 1012 -14.59 32.72 17.84
N ILE A 1013 -14.45 33.00 16.54
CA ILE A 1013 -13.94 34.27 16.02
C ILE A 1013 -15.07 35.28 15.84
N GLN A 1014 -14.73 36.57 15.92
CA GLN A 1014 -15.66 37.69 15.70
C GLN A 1014 -16.90 37.67 16.63
N GLY A 1015 -16.75 37.14 17.85
CA GLY A 1015 -17.83 37.06 18.84
C GLY A 1015 -18.64 35.77 18.82
N GLY A 1016 -18.23 34.76 18.04
CA GLY A 1016 -18.87 33.44 18.05
C GLY A 1016 -18.62 32.64 19.33
N GLU A 1017 -19.55 31.74 19.64
CA GLU A 1017 -19.51 30.86 20.82
C GLU A 1017 -18.32 29.89 20.80
N ALA A 1018 -17.99 29.28 21.93
CA ALA A 1018 -16.95 28.26 21.98
C ALA A 1018 -17.46 26.92 21.43
N GLY A 1019 -16.55 26.13 20.83
CA GLY A 1019 -16.79 24.73 20.49
C GLY A 1019 -16.97 23.85 21.73
N ASP A 1020 -17.20 22.56 21.55
CA ASP A 1020 -17.37 21.59 22.63
C ASP A 1020 -16.10 20.77 22.87
N LEU A 1021 -15.93 20.21 24.06
CA LEU A 1021 -14.85 19.27 24.36
C LEU A 1021 -15.43 17.85 24.45
N TYR A 1022 -14.86 16.90 23.70
CA TYR A 1022 -15.19 15.48 23.79
C TYR A 1022 -14.04 14.73 24.45
N VAL A 1023 -14.29 14.13 25.61
CA VAL A 1023 -13.31 13.27 26.28
C VAL A 1023 -13.57 11.82 25.89
N ILE A 1024 -12.74 11.27 25.02
CA ILE A 1024 -12.85 9.91 24.49
C ILE A 1024 -12.15 8.96 25.45
N ILE A 1025 -12.87 8.01 26.03
CA ILE A 1025 -12.32 7.03 26.96
C ILE A 1025 -11.61 5.91 26.21
N SER A 1026 -10.44 5.51 26.67
CA SER A 1026 -9.72 4.31 26.24
C SER A 1026 -9.51 3.41 27.44
N VAL A 1027 -10.18 2.26 27.49
CA VAL A 1027 -10.07 1.31 28.60
C VAL A 1027 -8.90 0.37 28.33
N ARG A 1028 -7.97 0.23 29.28
CA ARG A 1028 -6.88 -0.75 29.17
C ARG A 1028 -7.41 -2.18 29.32
N ASP A 1029 -6.81 -3.11 28.59
CA ASP A 1029 -7.13 -4.53 28.68
C ASP A 1029 -6.82 -5.12 30.05
N HIS A 1030 -7.59 -6.14 30.45
CA HIS A 1030 -7.35 -6.89 31.68
C HIS A 1030 -6.77 -8.27 31.37
N PRO A 1031 -5.74 -8.74 32.09
CA PRO A 1031 -5.05 -10.01 31.78
C PRO A 1031 -5.93 -11.27 31.97
N VAL A 1032 -7.04 -11.15 32.69
CA VAL A 1032 -7.95 -12.26 32.98
C VAL A 1032 -9.33 -12.07 32.34
N PHE A 1033 -9.83 -10.83 32.24
CA PHE A 1033 -11.20 -10.56 31.86
C PHE A 1033 -11.21 -9.99 30.45
N VAL A 1034 -11.92 -10.66 29.55
CA VAL A 1034 -12.19 -10.16 28.21
C VAL A 1034 -13.63 -9.65 28.20
N ARG A 1035 -13.81 -8.35 27.97
CA ARG A 1035 -15.14 -7.74 27.90
C ARG A 1035 -15.75 -7.95 26.52
N VAL A 1036 -17.00 -8.39 26.49
CA VAL A 1036 -17.86 -8.40 25.30
C VAL A 1036 -19.18 -7.73 25.70
N ASN A 1037 -19.39 -6.46 25.31
CA ASN A 1037 -20.49 -5.63 25.79
C ASN A 1037 -20.52 -5.53 27.32
N TYR A 1038 -21.58 -6.02 27.98
CA TYR A 1038 -21.67 -6.10 29.44
C TYR A 1038 -21.20 -7.46 29.97
N ASP A 1039 -20.97 -8.43 29.10
CA ASP A 1039 -20.55 -9.76 29.48
C ASP A 1039 -19.02 -9.83 29.63
N LEU A 1040 -18.59 -10.70 30.54
CA LEU A 1040 -17.18 -10.98 30.77
C LEU A 1040 -16.86 -12.40 30.38
N HIS A 1041 -15.77 -12.58 29.65
CA HIS A 1041 -15.25 -13.87 29.28
C HIS A 1041 -13.95 -14.12 30.02
N ILE A 1042 -13.82 -15.31 30.58
CA ILE A 1042 -12.59 -15.79 31.19
C ILE A 1042 -12.27 -17.19 30.69
N GLN A 1043 -10.98 -17.53 30.66
CA GLN A 1043 -10.53 -18.87 30.36
C GLN A 1043 -10.03 -19.54 31.63
N VAL A 1044 -10.64 -20.66 32.01
CA VAL A 1044 -10.31 -21.38 33.24
C VAL A 1044 -9.69 -22.73 32.90
N PRO A 1045 -8.41 -22.95 33.22
CA PRO A 1045 -7.76 -24.22 32.97
C PRO A 1045 -8.25 -25.31 33.95
N LEU A 1046 -8.57 -26.48 33.43
CA LEU A 1046 -8.91 -27.69 34.18
C LEU A 1046 -7.88 -28.78 33.88
N ASN A 1047 -7.46 -29.53 34.89
CA ASN A 1047 -6.69 -30.75 34.63
C ASN A 1047 -7.62 -31.92 34.24
N ILE A 1048 -7.06 -32.98 33.66
CA ILE A 1048 -7.82 -34.14 33.16
C ILE A 1048 -8.71 -34.76 34.24
N SER A 1049 -8.22 -34.91 35.47
CA SER A 1049 -9.02 -35.52 36.54
C SER A 1049 -10.21 -34.64 36.95
N GLN A 1050 -10.05 -33.32 37.02
CA GLN A 1050 -11.14 -32.37 37.26
C GLN A 1050 -12.17 -32.35 36.14
N ALA A 1051 -11.73 -32.49 34.88
CA ALA A 1051 -12.63 -32.57 33.73
C ALA A 1051 -13.44 -33.88 33.72
N ILE A 1052 -12.80 -35.01 34.03
CA ILE A 1052 -13.45 -36.33 34.05
C ILE A 1052 -14.40 -36.48 35.24
N LEU A 1053 -13.95 -36.15 36.44
CA LEU A 1053 -14.68 -36.42 37.69
C LEU A 1053 -15.58 -35.26 38.14
N GLY A 1054 -15.42 -34.08 37.54
CA GLY A 1054 -15.98 -32.85 38.08
C GLY A 1054 -15.18 -32.36 39.30
N SER A 1055 -15.29 -31.07 39.60
CA SER A 1055 -14.58 -30.44 40.72
C SER A 1055 -15.27 -29.16 41.15
N LYS A 1056 -15.01 -28.73 42.39
CA LYS A 1056 -15.23 -27.34 42.82
C LYS A 1056 -14.00 -26.53 42.48
N ILE A 1057 -14.14 -25.46 41.71
CA ILE A 1057 -13.02 -24.57 41.34
C ILE A 1057 -13.33 -23.12 41.76
N SER A 1058 -12.29 -22.40 42.19
CA SER A 1058 -12.38 -20.96 42.50
C SER A 1058 -12.14 -20.15 41.23
N ILE A 1059 -13.02 -19.20 40.94
CA ILE A 1059 -13.00 -18.39 39.74
C ILE A 1059 -13.02 -16.91 40.10
N PRO A 1060 -12.11 -16.07 39.57
CA PRO A 1060 -12.12 -14.65 39.83
C PRO A 1060 -13.37 -13.98 39.22
N THR A 1061 -14.01 -13.10 39.99
CA THR A 1061 -15.06 -12.19 39.50
C THR A 1061 -14.64 -10.74 39.72
N LEU A 1062 -15.44 -9.75 39.29
CA LEU A 1062 -15.14 -8.32 39.44
C LEU A 1062 -14.98 -7.85 40.90
N ASP A 1063 -15.52 -8.59 41.86
CA ASP A 1063 -15.48 -8.22 43.29
C ASP A 1063 -14.69 -9.24 44.13
N LYS A 1064 -15.10 -10.52 44.10
CA LYS A 1064 -14.50 -11.61 44.89
C LYS A 1064 -14.56 -12.92 44.12
N ASP A 1065 -13.69 -13.86 44.45
CA ASP A 1065 -13.73 -15.19 43.85
C ASP A 1065 -15.06 -15.91 44.13
N ALA A 1066 -15.57 -16.61 43.12
CA ALA A 1066 -16.75 -17.46 43.19
C ALA A 1066 -16.36 -18.93 43.07
N LEU A 1067 -16.92 -19.78 43.94
CA LEU A 1067 -16.78 -21.23 43.82
C LEU A 1067 -17.80 -21.78 42.81
N VAL A 1068 -17.31 -22.43 41.76
CA VAL A 1068 -18.12 -23.02 40.69
C VAL A 1068 -17.93 -24.53 40.66
N ASN A 1069 -19.04 -25.26 40.56
CA ASN A 1069 -19.03 -26.71 40.35
C ASN A 1069 -18.89 -27.01 38.85
N THR A 1070 -17.86 -27.73 38.46
CA THR A 1070 -17.76 -28.33 37.12
C THR A 1070 -18.43 -29.71 37.14
N PRO A 1071 -19.32 -30.01 36.18
CA PRO A 1071 -19.90 -31.34 36.08
C PRO A 1071 -18.83 -32.38 35.68
N PRO A 1072 -19.03 -33.67 35.98
CA PRO A 1072 -18.20 -34.73 35.40
C PRO A 1072 -18.33 -34.78 33.88
N GLY A 1073 -17.23 -35.05 33.17
CA GLY A 1073 -17.20 -35.19 31.71
C GLY A 1073 -17.13 -33.88 30.92
N VAL A 1074 -16.64 -32.79 31.53
CA VAL A 1074 -16.43 -31.49 30.83
C VAL A 1074 -15.46 -31.67 29.67
N GLN A 1075 -15.90 -31.27 28.48
CA GLN A 1075 -15.08 -31.27 27.26
C GLN A 1075 -14.32 -29.94 27.13
N ASP A 1076 -13.21 -29.96 26.40
CA ASP A 1076 -12.49 -28.73 26.07
C ASP A 1076 -13.40 -27.75 25.30
N GLY A 1077 -13.34 -26.46 25.65
CA GLY A 1077 -14.22 -25.43 25.09
C GLY A 1077 -15.65 -25.43 25.63
N SER A 1078 -15.99 -26.30 26.60
CA SER A 1078 -17.30 -26.23 27.27
C SER A 1078 -17.46 -24.91 28.02
N ILE A 1079 -18.68 -24.39 28.01
CA ILE A 1079 -19.02 -23.09 28.59
C ILE A 1079 -19.88 -23.26 29.84
N ASN A 1080 -19.61 -22.45 30.86
CA ASN A 1080 -20.50 -22.25 32.00
C ASN A 1080 -20.77 -20.75 32.19
N ILE A 1081 -22.00 -20.39 32.55
CA ILE A 1081 -22.44 -18.99 32.64
C ILE A 1081 -22.85 -18.69 34.07
N LEU A 1082 -22.14 -17.75 34.71
CA LEU A 1082 -22.57 -17.17 35.97
C LEU A 1082 -23.39 -15.92 35.68
N LYS A 1083 -24.72 -16.06 35.80
CA LYS A 1083 -25.65 -14.98 35.49
C LYS A 1083 -25.47 -13.77 36.42
N GLY A 1084 -25.49 -12.57 35.85
CA GLY A 1084 -25.40 -11.30 36.58
C GLY A 1084 -24.05 -11.05 37.25
N LYS A 1085 -22.96 -11.67 36.75
CA LYS A 1085 -21.58 -11.52 37.25
C LYS A 1085 -20.63 -10.82 36.26
N GLY A 1086 -21.17 -10.28 35.16
CA GLY A 1086 -20.48 -9.40 34.23
C GLY A 1086 -20.47 -7.93 34.68
N ILE A 1087 -20.22 -7.02 33.75
CA ILE A 1087 -20.16 -5.58 34.00
C ILE A 1087 -21.56 -5.01 34.19
N THR A 1088 -21.75 -4.25 35.26
CA THR A 1088 -22.93 -3.40 35.45
C THR A 1088 -22.71 -2.07 34.75
N GLY A 1089 -23.54 -1.75 33.76
CA GLY A 1089 -23.52 -0.46 33.09
C GLY A 1089 -24.93 0.05 32.81
N ARG A 1090 -25.05 1.30 32.37
CA ARG A 1090 -26.34 1.86 31.97
C ARG A 1090 -26.69 1.33 30.60
N ALA A 1091 -27.80 0.59 30.49
CA ALA A 1091 -28.32 0.22 29.18
C ALA A 1091 -28.97 1.44 28.52
N SER A 1092 -28.59 1.68 27.27
CA SER A 1092 -29.27 2.64 26.40
C SER A 1092 -30.59 2.03 25.91
N ASN A 1093 -31.66 2.18 26.70
CA ASN A 1093 -33.04 1.97 26.23
C ASN A 1093 -33.68 3.34 25.97
N PRO A 1094 -34.17 3.63 24.76
CA PRO A 1094 -34.73 4.95 24.41
C PRO A 1094 -36.08 5.28 25.07
N PHE A 1095 -36.71 4.36 25.82
CA PHE A 1095 -38.05 4.58 26.39
C PHE A 1095 -38.11 4.75 27.92
N ASN A 1096 -36.99 4.60 28.65
CA ASN A 1096 -36.97 4.91 30.08
C ASN A 1096 -35.56 5.24 30.55
N SER A 1097 -35.38 6.37 31.21
CA SER A 1097 -34.12 6.71 31.85
C SER A 1097 -33.90 5.80 33.07
N SER A 1098 -32.70 5.22 33.17
CA SER A 1098 -32.14 4.63 34.40
C SER A 1098 -32.49 3.16 34.73
N TYR A 1099 -32.22 2.21 33.82
CA TYR A 1099 -32.00 0.82 34.25
C TYR A 1099 -30.55 0.40 34.03
N PHE A 1100 -29.92 -0.04 35.11
CA PHE A 1100 -28.62 -0.70 35.05
C PHE A 1100 -28.84 -2.12 34.54
N VAL A 1101 -28.06 -2.50 33.53
CA VAL A 1101 -27.97 -3.89 33.06
C VAL A 1101 -26.64 -4.43 33.51
N THR A 1102 -26.68 -5.62 34.09
CA THR A 1102 -25.50 -6.39 34.48
C THR A 1102 -25.40 -7.57 33.54
N GLY A 1103 -24.29 -7.67 32.82
CA GLY A 1103 -24.03 -8.84 31.97
C GLY A 1103 -23.67 -10.08 32.79
N ASP A 1104 -23.31 -11.15 32.09
CA ASP A 1104 -22.95 -12.43 32.66
C ASP A 1104 -21.43 -12.65 32.64
N LEU A 1105 -20.93 -13.54 33.51
CA LEU A 1105 -19.55 -14.03 33.43
C LEU A 1105 -19.56 -15.41 32.75
N ILE A 1106 -19.06 -15.46 31.52
CA ILE A 1106 -18.91 -16.65 30.70
C ILE A 1106 -17.53 -17.26 30.95
N ILE A 1107 -17.56 -18.49 31.47
CA ILE A 1107 -16.39 -19.29 31.77
C ILE A 1107 -16.16 -20.26 30.62
N HIS A 1108 -14.99 -20.15 29.99
CA HIS A 1108 -14.52 -21.08 28.97
C HIS A 1108 -13.56 -22.08 29.63
N TYR A 1109 -13.96 -23.35 29.72
CA TYR A 1109 -13.09 -24.39 30.27
C TYR A 1109 -12.04 -24.80 29.24
N LYS A 1110 -10.77 -24.75 29.66
CA LYS A 1110 -9.64 -25.25 28.88
C LYS A 1110 -9.08 -26.50 29.54
N VAL A 1111 -9.26 -27.67 28.94
CA VAL A 1111 -8.74 -28.92 29.51
C VAL A 1111 -7.25 -29.05 29.18
N ASN A 1112 -6.41 -28.96 30.20
CA ASN A 1112 -4.97 -29.09 30.07
C ASN A 1112 -4.55 -30.55 30.16
N ILE A 1113 -4.13 -31.10 29.02
CA ILE A 1113 -3.58 -32.46 28.91
C ILE A 1113 -2.06 -32.38 29.16
N PRO A 1114 -1.52 -33.04 30.20
CA PRO A 1114 -0.08 -33.00 30.46
C PRO A 1114 0.71 -33.57 29.28
N SER A 1115 1.73 -32.84 28.81
CA SER A 1115 2.64 -33.28 27.75
C SER A 1115 3.65 -34.34 28.22
N HIS A 1116 3.83 -34.48 29.53
CA HIS A 1116 4.69 -35.48 30.16
C HIS A 1116 3.96 -36.13 31.35
N LEU A 1117 4.03 -37.46 31.44
CA LEU A 1117 3.48 -38.25 32.55
C LEU A 1117 4.61 -38.96 33.29
N SER A 1118 4.52 -39.00 34.62
CA SER A 1118 5.40 -39.85 35.42
C SER A 1118 5.12 -41.33 35.15
N LYS A 1119 6.06 -42.22 35.51
CA LYS A 1119 5.88 -43.67 35.34
C LYS A 1119 4.59 -44.15 36.03
N GLU A 1120 4.35 -43.69 37.26
CA GLU A 1120 3.14 -44.04 38.02
C GLU A 1120 1.85 -43.50 37.38
N GLN A 1121 1.87 -42.27 36.86
CA GLN A 1121 0.72 -41.69 36.15
C GLN A 1121 0.41 -42.45 34.85
N LYS A 1122 1.45 -42.86 34.11
CA LYS A 1122 1.29 -43.66 32.89
C LYS A 1122 0.69 -45.03 33.19
N ASP A 1123 1.20 -45.72 34.23
CA ASP A 1123 0.66 -47.02 34.66
C ASP A 1123 -0.82 -46.92 35.06
N LEU A 1124 -1.24 -45.82 35.69
CA LEU A 1124 -2.63 -45.58 36.06
C LEU A 1124 -3.54 -45.31 34.84
N ILE A 1125 -3.07 -44.53 33.86
CA ILE A 1125 -3.81 -44.29 32.60
C ILE A 1125 -3.91 -45.56 31.76
N GLU A 1126 -2.87 -46.38 31.70
CA GLU A 1126 -2.90 -47.68 31.02
C GLU A 1126 -3.83 -48.69 31.70
N LYS A 1127 -4.01 -48.60 33.02
CA LYS A 1127 -5.05 -49.38 33.72
C LYS A 1127 -6.44 -48.85 33.39
N PHE A 1128 -6.64 -47.53 33.39
CA PHE A 1128 -7.92 -46.90 33.06
C PHE A 1128 -8.37 -47.26 31.64
N SER A 1129 -7.47 -47.22 30.65
CA SER A 1129 -7.77 -47.54 29.25
C SER A 1129 -8.27 -48.98 29.01
N ARG A 1130 -7.99 -49.92 29.94
CA ARG A 1130 -8.54 -51.29 29.87
C ARG A 1130 -10.02 -51.37 30.24
N PHE A 1131 -10.51 -50.41 31.03
CA PHE A 1131 -11.92 -50.29 31.41
C PHE A 1131 -12.70 -49.32 30.53
N GLU A 1132 -12.00 -48.48 29.77
CA GLU A 1132 -12.60 -47.59 28.78
C GLU A 1132 -13.27 -48.42 27.67
N LYS A 1133 -14.59 -48.24 27.50
CA LYS A 1133 -15.34 -48.94 26.45
C LYS A 1133 -14.74 -48.59 25.09
N LYS A 1134 -14.36 -49.60 24.29
CA LYS A 1134 -13.94 -49.45 22.88
C LYS A 1134 -15.11 -49.07 21.96
N GLU A 1135 -15.92 -48.09 22.35
CA GLU A 1135 -16.84 -47.45 21.43
C GLU A 1135 -16.03 -46.44 20.60
N THR A 1136 -15.99 -46.63 19.30
CA THR A 1136 -15.48 -45.62 18.37
C THR A 1136 -16.20 -44.30 18.69
N PRO A 1137 -15.50 -43.18 18.93
CA PRO A 1137 -16.18 -41.92 19.17
C PRO A 1137 -17.16 -41.67 18.02
N LYS A 1138 -18.44 -41.35 18.33
CA LYS A 1138 -19.45 -41.11 17.29
C LYS A 1138 -18.97 -40.10 16.25
N ALA A 1139 -18.17 -39.12 16.66
CA ALA A 1139 -17.52 -38.17 15.77
C ALA A 1139 -16.53 -38.81 14.78
N THR A 1140 -15.81 -39.86 15.18
CA THR A 1140 -14.89 -40.61 14.30
C THR A 1140 -15.66 -41.51 13.32
N GLU A 1141 -16.80 -42.07 13.74
CA GLU A 1141 -17.70 -42.81 12.85
C GLU A 1141 -18.40 -41.88 11.85
N GLU A 1142 -18.86 -40.71 12.31
CA GLU A 1142 -19.47 -39.69 11.47
C GLU A 1142 -18.44 -39.04 10.53
N PHE A 1143 -17.20 -38.85 10.98
CA PHE A 1143 -16.07 -38.44 10.15
C PHE A 1143 -15.78 -39.47 9.05
N ARG A 1144 -15.69 -40.76 9.40
CA ARG A 1144 -15.48 -41.83 8.41
C ARG A 1144 -16.64 -41.95 7.43
N ARG A 1145 -17.88 -41.76 7.88
CA ARG A 1145 -19.08 -41.77 7.03
C ARG A 1145 -19.22 -40.52 6.17
N LYS A 1146 -18.56 -39.41 6.54
CA LYS A 1146 -18.43 -38.20 5.72
C LYS A 1146 -17.23 -38.27 4.77
N PHE A 1147 -16.29 -39.18 5.02
CA PHE A 1147 -15.08 -39.38 4.23
C PHE A 1147 -15.24 -40.48 3.16
N GLN A 1148 -16.11 -41.46 3.39
CA GLN A 1148 -16.67 -42.35 2.36
C GLN A 1148 -17.79 -41.64 1.60
#